data_AF-A0AAV2HKA0-F1
#
_entry.id   AF-A0AAV2HKA0-F1
#
_cell.length_a   1.000
_cell.length_b   1.000
_cell.length_c   1.000
_cell.angle_alpha   90.00
_cell.angle_beta   90.00
_cell.angle_gamma   90.00
#
_symmetry.space_group_name_H-M   'P 1'
#
loop_
_entity.id
_entity.type
_entity.pdbx_description
1 polymer ?
#
loop_
_entity_poly.entity_id
_entity_poly.type
_entity_poly.pdbx_seq_one_letter_code
_entity_poly.pdbx_strand_id
1 'polypeptide(L)'
;MKLYSDRGNFQTLKISIATRLTGTASEILAIEVKHGESIVPYLSRSKLPVLEVTEGKYLFSANTAAKYLFLKANQVNDESAEDEILDWEFTELLPVVAAYLVSAIGHGKKDPALTSPLTKLLQQLDAKLTKNKYLLGDVLGVSDVCVFSTIFPLLGLKNVEVIGKLPSLQKWCENLKANPAVQEAVNEITGGGGHEVYKPSLLAQSFPPVVVPGVQAKTNSAPTQATSTPQGSVSSDDQIPTTNFSQEDLDAALKAWKRDPKECPQPRIRQHPILPEANSRNILITSALPYVNNVPHLGNIIGCVLSADVFSRFARLRNYNVLYLCGTDEYGTATETKAMEEGVTPREICDKYNKLHTQIYKWFNIDFDYFGRTTTDQQTEIAQDIFWKLYNGGYILKDSVDQLKCINCDSKLLLVPSKLKLTEHVFYHKIVRFLADRFVEGTCPLCGFDDARGDQCDGCGKLINAVELKDPKCKMCKKSPVVQTSNHLFVDLPKLEPLLKTHLNQVFETGTWTNNAKVITNSWIRDGLKPRCISRDLKWGTPVPLEGYTDKVFYVWFDAPIGYISIAANYTKDWQKWWKNPENVEMYNFLGKDNVPFHSVIFPACLLGAKDGYTVVNHMVATEYLNYEDTKFSKSRNSGVFGDQAQTTGIESDVYRFYLLYLRPESQDTAFSWDDFLLKNNSELLNNLGNFINRALMFLSNNFGGVVQEMSETEEDIQLLAQINSQLKGYVNNLEACRLRDGIRNILTISRLGNQYMQNNKPWVLAKGTEEEKKRAGTVVSLCTNVSCLLSVLLQPYMPSTSAVLQEQLQAPPSVNCLSGEFVASLRPGHKIGQPSPLFQKIEATTIAELKTKFAGKPEEKPAPKKQGNKSPPVVSLTANPLEVDRLTKAVADQGNKVRQLKTAKADKSEIDQEVATLLQLKKDLTTAQGQATEPVAADKGNKVGNDKKLDAPEGTNTNGQAGDAATMIERLTKEVADQGNKVREAKSSKAEKSIIDREVAHLLQLKADLEQAQGITKGAAPPASGKKGKKKK
;
A
#
# COMPACT_ATOMS: atom_id res chain seq x y z
N MET A 1 -14.24 -7.75 23.02
CA MET A 1 -13.89 -6.45 22.41
C MET A 1 -13.67 -5.43 23.54
N LYS A 2 -12.84 -4.41 23.35
CA LYS A 2 -12.64 -3.34 24.34
C LYS A 2 -12.88 -1.98 23.69
N LEU A 3 -13.72 -1.15 24.29
CA LEU A 3 -13.99 0.21 23.81
C LEU A 3 -13.25 1.21 24.70
N TYR A 4 -12.21 1.82 24.16
CA TYR A 4 -11.43 2.86 24.82
C TYR A 4 -12.03 4.22 24.48
N SER A 5 -12.43 4.99 25.50
CA SER A 5 -13.02 6.32 25.32
C SER A 5 -12.68 7.22 26.48
N ASP A 6 -12.64 8.53 26.23
CA ASP A 6 -12.67 9.59 27.23
C ASP A 6 -14.11 9.92 27.66
N ARG A 7 -14.24 10.48 28.86
CA ARG A 7 -15.52 10.92 29.41
C ARG A 7 -16.11 12.07 28.60
N GLY A 8 -17.39 11.95 28.25
CA GLY A 8 -18.08 13.00 27.50
C GLY A 8 -17.71 13.05 26.02
N ASN A 9 -17.14 11.98 25.47
CA ASN A 9 -16.91 11.89 24.02
C ASN A 9 -18.22 11.56 23.29
N PHE A 10 -18.74 12.52 22.53
CA PHE A 10 -19.99 12.34 21.81
C PHE A 10 -19.88 11.34 20.64
N GLN A 11 -18.68 11.11 20.08
CA GLN A 11 -18.48 10.09 19.05
C GLN A 11 -18.62 8.67 19.61
N THR A 12 -18.46 8.49 20.93
CA THR A 12 -18.67 7.22 21.61
C THR A 12 -20.13 6.78 21.57
N LEU A 13 -21.08 7.71 21.40
CA LEU A 13 -22.49 7.40 21.18
C LEU A 13 -22.69 6.51 19.94
N LYS A 14 -21.91 6.71 18.87
CA LYS A 14 -22.01 5.90 17.65
C LYS A 14 -21.82 4.42 17.94
N ILE A 15 -20.76 4.12 18.71
CA ILE A 15 -20.40 2.75 19.08
C ILE A 15 -21.40 2.24 20.12
N SER A 16 -21.68 3.03 21.17
CA SER A 16 -22.55 2.67 22.29
C SER A 16 -24.01 2.39 21.89
N ILE A 17 -24.55 3.11 20.90
CA ILE A 17 -25.86 2.82 20.31
C ILE A 17 -25.78 1.56 19.43
N ALA A 18 -24.74 1.46 18.57
CA ALA A 18 -24.55 0.31 17.71
C ALA A 18 -24.42 -1.00 18.50
N THR A 19 -23.68 -1.02 19.62
CA THR A 19 -23.53 -2.22 20.45
C THR A 19 -24.86 -2.73 20.99
N ARG A 20 -25.77 -1.83 21.34
CA ARG A 20 -27.07 -2.17 21.92
C ARG A 20 -28.07 -2.62 20.86
N LEU A 21 -28.11 -1.93 19.72
CA LEU A 21 -28.99 -2.30 18.61
C LEU A 21 -28.61 -3.67 18.01
N THR A 22 -27.31 -3.97 17.95
CA THR A 22 -26.78 -5.22 17.39
C THR A 22 -26.70 -6.35 18.41
N GLY A 23 -26.96 -6.07 19.70
CA GLY A 23 -26.88 -7.05 20.78
C GLY A 23 -25.45 -7.43 21.20
N THR A 24 -24.42 -6.73 20.71
CA THR A 24 -23.00 -7.01 21.02
C THR A 24 -22.50 -6.31 22.27
N ALA A 25 -23.36 -5.62 23.02
CA ALA A 25 -22.96 -4.87 24.23
C ALA A 25 -22.29 -5.76 25.29
N SER A 26 -22.74 -7.00 25.45
CA SER A 26 -22.14 -7.99 26.37
C SER A 26 -20.71 -8.40 25.97
N GLU A 27 -20.32 -8.18 24.71
CA GLU A 27 -18.99 -8.52 24.20
C GLU A 27 -17.99 -7.36 24.29
N ILE A 28 -18.44 -6.16 24.68
CA ILE A 28 -17.63 -4.94 24.71
C ILE A 28 -17.38 -4.51 26.16
N LEU A 29 -16.12 -4.51 26.54
CA LEU A 29 -15.64 -3.93 27.78
C LEU A 29 -15.30 -2.45 27.54
N ALA A 30 -16.11 -1.52 28.08
CA ALA A 30 -15.80 -0.10 28.06
C ALA A 30 -14.67 0.25 29.02
N ILE A 31 -13.70 1.04 28.57
CA ILE A 31 -12.51 1.45 29.31
C ILE A 31 -12.38 2.96 29.18
N GLU A 32 -12.55 3.66 30.29
CA GLU A 32 -12.32 5.10 30.37
C GLU A 32 -10.81 5.37 30.39
N VAL A 33 -10.34 6.23 29.48
CA VAL A 33 -8.92 6.57 29.33
C VAL A 33 -8.71 8.07 29.32
N LYS A 34 -7.52 8.52 29.77
CA LYS A 34 -7.19 9.95 29.81
C LYS A 34 -6.74 10.47 28.45
N HIS A 35 -6.99 11.74 28.21
CA HIS A 35 -6.51 12.43 27.00
C HIS A 35 -4.98 12.32 26.89
N GLY A 36 -4.49 11.90 25.72
CA GLY A 36 -3.06 11.74 25.44
C GLY A 36 -2.49 10.36 25.77
N GLU A 37 -3.26 9.43 26.35
CA GLU A 37 -2.83 8.05 26.49
C GLU A 37 -2.81 7.35 25.12
N SER A 38 -1.70 6.68 24.82
CA SER A 38 -1.51 6.00 23.54
C SER A 38 -2.08 4.59 23.60
N ILE A 39 -3.36 4.43 23.24
CA ILE A 39 -4.06 3.14 23.19
C ILE A 39 -3.63 2.31 21.98
N VAL A 40 -3.38 2.96 20.85
CA VAL A 40 -2.94 2.32 19.61
C VAL A 40 -1.44 2.58 19.46
N PRO A 41 -0.56 1.58 19.67
CA PRO A 41 0.89 1.82 19.80
C PRO A 41 1.57 2.42 18.56
N TYR A 42 0.92 2.32 17.40
CA TYR A 42 1.45 2.77 16.11
C TYR A 42 0.81 4.07 15.59
N LEU A 43 -0.10 4.70 16.35
CA LEU A 43 -0.59 6.03 16.01
C LEU A 43 0.31 7.10 16.61
N SER A 44 0.74 8.06 15.78
CA SER A 44 1.57 9.19 16.21
C SER A 44 0.83 10.21 17.10
N ARG A 45 -0.49 10.09 17.20
CA ARG A 45 -1.36 10.90 18.06
C ARG A 45 -2.49 10.03 18.62
N SER A 46 -2.82 10.23 19.90
CA SER A 46 -3.99 9.60 20.51
C SER A 46 -5.26 10.04 19.80
N LYS A 47 -6.11 9.06 19.45
CA LYS A 47 -7.47 9.27 18.96
C LYS A 47 -8.42 8.48 19.86
N LEU A 48 -9.58 9.06 20.17
CA LEU A 48 -10.65 8.43 20.92
C LEU A 48 -11.99 8.79 20.27
N PRO A 49 -12.99 7.89 20.23
CA PRO A 49 -12.97 6.54 20.80
C PRO A 49 -12.25 5.53 19.90
N VAL A 50 -11.80 4.41 20.48
CA VAL A 50 -11.16 3.29 19.77
C VAL A 50 -11.80 1.98 20.20
N LEU A 51 -12.22 1.16 19.23
CA LEU A 51 -12.70 -0.19 19.47
C LEU A 51 -11.61 -1.22 19.15
N GLU A 52 -11.11 -1.93 20.15
CA GLU A 52 -10.28 -3.12 19.98
C GLU A 52 -11.19 -4.34 19.74
N VAL A 53 -11.18 -4.84 18.50
CA VAL A 53 -12.04 -5.94 18.07
C VAL A 53 -11.49 -7.30 18.51
N THR A 54 -10.16 -7.46 18.42
CA THR A 54 -9.37 -8.59 18.91
C THR A 54 -8.03 -8.05 19.39
N GLU A 55 -7.31 -8.80 20.23
CA GLU A 55 -6.01 -8.37 20.77
C GLU A 55 -5.07 -7.83 19.67
N GLY A 56 -4.70 -6.55 19.79
CA GLY A 56 -3.81 -5.85 18.84
C GLY A 56 -4.47 -5.36 17.53
N LYS A 57 -5.79 -5.51 17.35
CA LYS A 57 -6.54 -4.97 16.20
C LYS A 57 -7.52 -3.88 16.64
N TYR A 58 -7.30 -2.65 16.16
CA TYR A 58 -8.02 -1.47 16.59
C TYR A 58 -8.79 -0.81 15.44
N LEU A 59 -10.02 -0.39 15.71
CA LEU A 59 -10.81 0.50 14.88
C LEU A 59 -10.85 1.88 15.54
N PHE A 60 -10.16 2.85 14.96
CA PHE A 60 -10.01 4.22 15.48
C PHE A 60 -10.90 5.24 14.75
N SER A 61 -11.88 4.75 13.96
CA SER A 61 -12.97 5.51 13.38
C SER A 61 -14.27 5.04 14.01
N ALA A 62 -15.04 5.98 14.59
CA ALA A 62 -16.30 5.67 15.23
C ALA A 62 -17.35 5.12 14.23
N ASN A 63 -17.35 5.62 12.98
CA ASN A 63 -18.22 5.10 11.90
C ASN A 63 -17.85 3.66 11.55
N THR A 64 -16.54 3.39 11.35
CA THR A 64 -16.06 2.04 11.02
C THR A 64 -16.33 1.06 12.16
N ALA A 65 -16.16 1.51 13.41
CA ALA A 65 -16.49 0.70 14.58
C ALA A 65 -17.99 0.39 14.65
N ALA A 66 -18.88 1.38 14.43
CA ALA A 66 -20.32 1.15 14.38
C ALA A 66 -20.71 0.20 13.24
N LYS A 67 -20.19 0.42 12.01
CA LYS A 67 -20.45 -0.42 10.84
C LYS A 67 -19.99 -1.86 11.08
N TYR A 68 -18.82 -2.05 11.67
CA TYR A 68 -18.30 -3.38 12.02
C TYR A 68 -19.27 -4.16 12.92
N LEU A 69 -19.91 -3.51 13.89
CA LEU A 69 -20.87 -4.16 14.78
C LEU A 69 -22.15 -4.58 14.05
N PHE A 70 -22.67 -3.71 13.17
CA PHE A 70 -23.83 -4.04 12.34
C PHE A 70 -23.53 -5.17 11.34
N LEU A 71 -22.36 -5.15 10.70
CA LEU A 71 -21.90 -6.23 9.82
C LEU A 71 -21.76 -7.54 10.58
N LYS A 72 -21.18 -7.51 11.78
CA LYS A 72 -21.03 -8.69 12.64
C LYS A 72 -22.38 -9.29 13.04
N ALA A 73 -23.39 -8.46 13.26
CA ALA A 73 -24.76 -8.89 13.55
C ALA A 73 -25.57 -9.24 12.29
N ASN A 74 -24.99 -9.11 11.09
CA ASN A 74 -25.64 -9.32 9.81
C ASN A 74 -26.90 -8.43 9.62
N GLN A 75 -26.81 -7.17 10.06
CA GLN A 75 -27.88 -6.17 10.04
C GLN A 75 -27.62 -5.03 9.05
N VAL A 76 -26.71 -5.24 8.09
CA VAL A 76 -26.45 -4.29 6.99
C VAL A 76 -27.12 -4.83 5.72
N ASN A 77 -28.06 -4.08 5.16
CA ASN A 77 -28.85 -4.50 4.00
C ASN A 77 -28.25 -4.00 2.67
N ASP A 78 -27.74 -2.76 2.64
CA ASP A 78 -27.08 -2.16 1.48
C ASP A 78 -25.79 -1.48 1.95
N GLU A 79 -24.68 -2.19 1.81
CA GLU A 79 -23.39 -1.73 2.31
C GLU A 79 -22.89 -0.47 1.58
N SER A 80 -23.23 -0.34 0.29
CA SER A 80 -22.79 0.79 -0.55
C SER A 80 -23.51 2.07 -0.19
N ALA A 81 -24.83 2.00 0.00
CA ALA A 81 -25.63 3.17 0.38
C ALA A 81 -25.31 3.62 1.82
N GLU A 82 -25.01 2.69 2.72
CA GLU A 82 -24.51 2.99 4.06
C GLU A 82 -23.14 3.70 3.99
N ASP A 83 -22.21 3.25 3.16
CA ASP A 83 -20.91 3.89 3.01
C ASP A 83 -21.01 5.32 2.46
N GLU A 84 -21.92 5.59 1.52
CA GLU A 84 -22.14 6.94 0.99
C GLU A 84 -22.52 7.93 2.11
N ILE A 85 -23.46 7.54 2.98
CA ILE A 85 -23.90 8.41 4.08
C ILE A 85 -22.86 8.52 5.18
N LEU A 86 -22.16 7.43 5.51
CA LEU A 86 -21.09 7.45 6.51
C LEU A 86 -19.90 8.30 6.04
N ASP A 87 -19.60 8.31 4.74
CA ASP A 87 -18.58 9.17 4.16
C ASP A 87 -19.01 10.64 4.16
N TRP A 88 -20.23 10.94 3.72
CA TRP A 88 -20.79 12.30 3.81
C TRP A 88 -20.82 12.84 5.25
N GLU A 89 -21.25 12.01 6.20
CA GLU A 89 -21.27 12.38 7.61
C GLU A 89 -19.87 12.71 8.13
N PHE A 90 -18.87 11.92 7.75
CA PHE A 90 -17.49 12.09 8.22
C PHE A 90 -16.76 13.27 7.56
N THR A 91 -17.02 13.50 6.27
CA THR A 91 -16.31 14.50 5.45
C THR A 91 -16.97 15.88 5.49
N GLU A 92 -18.30 15.95 5.61
CA GLU A 92 -19.04 17.21 5.60
C GLU A 92 -19.69 17.54 6.94
N LEU A 93 -20.50 16.64 7.50
CA LEU A 93 -21.32 16.94 8.68
C LEU A 93 -20.50 17.08 9.96
N LEU A 94 -19.67 16.07 10.27
CA LEU A 94 -18.89 16.00 11.49
C LEU A 94 -17.93 17.18 11.67
N PRO A 95 -17.15 17.62 10.66
CA PRO A 95 -16.25 18.76 10.82
C PRO A 95 -16.99 20.03 11.22
N VAL A 96 -18.12 20.32 10.56
CA VAL A 96 -18.94 21.52 10.84
C VAL A 96 -19.59 21.43 12.22
N VAL A 97 -20.18 20.28 12.56
CA VAL A 97 -20.84 20.07 13.86
C VAL A 97 -19.83 20.12 14.99
N ALA A 98 -18.69 19.45 14.87
CA ALA A 98 -17.64 19.45 15.89
C ALA A 98 -17.08 20.85 16.13
N ALA A 99 -16.75 21.60 15.06
CA ALA A 99 -16.28 22.98 15.20
C ALA A 99 -17.32 23.89 15.84
N TYR A 100 -18.61 23.74 15.48
CA TYR A 100 -19.70 24.47 16.10
C TYR A 100 -19.83 24.14 17.59
N LEU A 101 -19.75 22.86 17.97
CA LEU A 101 -19.79 22.41 19.36
C LEU A 101 -18.57 22.88 20.17
N VAL A 102 -17.37 22.86 19.60
CA VAL A 102 -16.15 23.42 20.23
C VAL A 102 -16.35 24.91 20.51
N SER A 103 -16.89 25.67 19.55
CA SER A 103 -17.18 27.08 19.75
C SER A 103 -18.25 27.28 20.84
N ALA A 104 -19.41 26.63 20.70
CA ALA A 104 -20.59 26.86 21.52
C ALA A 104 -20.48 26.31 22.96
N ILE A 105 -19.95 25.09 23.12
CA ILE A 105 -19.81 24.40 24.42
C ILE A 105 -18.39 24.55 24.96
N GLY A 106 -17.38 24.32 24.12
CA GLY A 106 -15.96 24.41 24.50
C GLY A 106 -15.58 25.82 24.95
N HIS A 107 -15.83 26.81 24.10
CA HIS A 107 -15.45 28.21 24.33
C HIS A 107 -16.59 29.09 24.83
N GLY A 108 -17.84 28.58 24.88
CA GLY A 108 -19.00 29.33 25.34
C GLY A 108 -19.42 30.49 24.41
N LYS A 109 -18.99 30.50 23.15
CA LYS A 109 -19.27 31.57 22.17
C LYS A 109 -19.73 30.97 20.84
N LYS A 110 -20.78 31.53 20.22
CA LYS A 110 -21.18 31.09 18.88
C LYS A 110 -20.24 31.69 17.83
N ASP A 111 -19.85 30.88 16.85
CA ASP A 111 -19.23 31.39 15.63
C ASP A 111 -20.32 31.60 14.56
N PRO A 112 -20.64 32.87 14.20
CA PRO A 112 -21.61 33.16 13.15
C PRO A 112 -21.24 32.51 11.81
N ALA A 113 -19.95 32.34 11.54
CA ALA A 113 -19.46 31.75 10.29
C ALA A 113 -19.83 30.27 10.13
N LEU A 114 -19.98 29.53 11.23
CA LEU A 114 -20.35 28.11 11.22
C LEU A 114 -21.86 27.90 11.18
N THR A 115 -22.66 28.95 11.42
CA THR A 115 -24.12 28.84 11.51
C THR A 115 -24.77 28.58 10.14
N SER A 116 -24.32 29.27 9.09
CA SER A 116 -24.85 29.08 7.73
C SER A 116 -24.50 27.69 7.14
N PRO A 117 -23.23 27.22 7.20
CA PRO A 117 -22.88 25.86 6.76
C PRO A 117 -23.63 24.77 7.52
N LEU A 118 -23.74 24.90 8.86
CA LEU A 118 -24.50 23.95 9.69
C LEU A 118 -25.96 23.91 9.27
N THR A 119 -26.57 25.07 9.02
CA THR A 119 -27.96 25.16 8.56
C THR A 119 -28.19 24.44 7.25
N LYS A 120 -27.29 24.64 6.27
CA LYS A 120 -27.36 24.00 4.95
C LYS A 120 -27.31 22.46 5.05
N LEU A 121 -26.40 21.93 5.86
CA LEU A 121 -26.25 20.49 6.07
C LEU A 121 -27.46 19.87 6.78
N LEU A 122 -28.01 20.56 7.78
CA LEU A 122 -29.24 20.12 8.44
C LEU A 122 -30.46 20.15 7.50
N GLN A 123 -30.54 21.13 6.59
CA GLN A 123 -31.58 21.17 5.56
C GLN A 123 -31.45 20.03 4.55
N GLN A 124 -30.23 19.68 4.14
CA GLN A 124 -29.99 18.50 3.28
C GLN A 124 -30.42 17.21 3.97
N LEU A 125 -30.13 17.09 5.27
CA LEU A 125 -30.55 15.95 6.07
C LEU A 125 -32.07 15.85 6.20
N ASP A 126 -32.75 16.97 6.49
CA ASP A 126 -34.21 17.04 6.53
C ASP A 126 -34.83 16.64 5.18
N ALA A 127 -34.26 17.11 4.07
CA ALA A 127 -34.70 16.74 2.72
C ALA A 127 -34.57 15.24 2.45
N LYS A 128 -33.48 14.58 2.88
CA LYS A 128 -33.34 13.11 2.76
C LYS A 128 -34.40 12.37 3.58
N LEU A 129 -34.74 12.88 4.77
CA LEU A 129 -35.73 12.29 5.68
C LEU A 129 -37.19 12.53 5.28
N THR A 130 -37.46 13.33 4.25
CA THR A 130 -38.84 13.50 3.74
C THR A 130 -39.40 12.24 3.06
N LYS A 131 -38.52 11.37 2.54
CA LYS A 131 -38.92 10.24 1.69
C LYS A 131 -39.13 8.94 2.47
N ASN A 132 -38.38 8.73 3.55
CA ASN A 132 -38.29 7.47 4.27
C ASN A 132 -38.33 7.70 5.79
N LYS A 133 -38.71 6.68 6.57
CA LYS A 133 -38.73 6.77 8.05
C LYS A 133 -37.33 6.94 8.66
N TYR A 134 -36.32 6.36 8.02
CA TYR A 134 -34.89 6.40 8.35
C TYR A 134 -34.09 6.71 7.07
N LEU A 135 -32.79 6.99 7.19
CA LEU A 135 -32.01 7.58 6.08
C LEU A 135 -31.97 6.73 4.80
N LEU A 136 -31.95 5.41 4.94
CA LEU A 136 -31.89 4.46 3.82
C LEU A 136 -33.16 3.62 3.63
N GLY A 137 -34.24 3.91 4.36
CA GLY A 137 -35.49 3.16 4.25
C GLY A 137 -36.31 3.16 5.54
N ASP A 138 -37.03 2.07 5.80
CA ASP A 138 -37.91 1.94 6.97
C ASP A 138 -37.31 1.20 8.16
N VAL A 139 -36.06 0.72 8.00
CA VAL A 139 -35.30 0.04 9.05
C VAL A 139 -34.20 0.97 9.56
N LEU A 140 -34.03 0.99 10.88
CA LEU A 140 -32.97 1.74 11.53
C LEU A 140 -31.60 1.14 11.20
N GLY A 141 -30.76 1.87 10.47
CA GLY A 141 -29.45 1.42 9.99
C GLY A 141 -28.26 2.07 10.72
N VAL A 142 -27.04 1.72 10.29
CA VAL A 142 -25.81 2.29 10.88
C VAL A 142 -25.64 3.76 10.52
N SER A 143 -26.08 4.16 9.32
CA SER A 143 -26.16 5.56 8.87
C SER A 143 -26.96 6.40 9.85
N ASP A 144 -28.12 5.91 10.27
CA ASP A 144 -28.96 6.65 11.21
C ASP A 144 -28.27 6.83 12.55
N VAL A 145 -27.65 5.77 13.07
CA VAL A 145 -26.90 5.79 14.33
C VAL A 145 -25.76 6.81 14.26
N CYS A 146 -24.98 6.80 13.18
CA CYS A 146 -23.82 7.67 13.04
C CYS A 146 -24.21 9.14 12.89
N VAL A 147 -25.14 9.43 11.98
CA VAL A 147 -25.62 10.80 11.76
C VAL A 147 -26.31 11.35 13.01
N PHE A 148 -27.17 10.55 13.66
CA PHE A 148 -27.85 10.97 14.89
C PHE A 148 -26.87 11.29 16.00
N SER A 149 -25.90 10.41 16.24
CA SER A 149 -24.90 10.59 17.30
C SER A 149 -24.09 11.89 17.11
N THR A 150 -23.80 12.25 15.86
CA THR A 150 -23.07 13.48 15.54
C THR A 150 -23.89 14.73 15.83
N ILE A 151 -25.18 14.75 15.46
CA ILE A 151 -26.02 15.94 15.70
C ILE A 151 -26.66 15.96 17.09
N PHE A 152 -26.67 14.85 17.83
CA PHE A 152 -27.35 14.73 19.12
C PHE A 152 -26.96 15.82 20.14
N PRO A 153 -25.67 16.19 20.28
CA PRO A 153 -25.27 17.28 21.18
C PRO A 153 -25.91 18.63 20.84
N LEU A 154 -26.30 18.87 19.59
CA LEU A 154 -26.95 20.11 19.15
C LEU A 154 -28.39 20.22 19.68
N LEU A 155 -29.08 19.09 19.87
CA LEU A 155 -30.49 19.04 20.27
C LEU A 155 -30.74 19.60 21.67
N GLY A 156 -29.71 19.62 22.53
CA GLY A 156 -29.77 20.16 23.89
C GLY A 156 -29.40 21.64 24.02
N LEU A 157 -29.00 22.29 22.91
CA LEU A 157 -28.62 23.70 22.90
C LEU A 157 -29.87 24.55 22.65
N LYS A 158 -30.24 25.43 23.60
CA LYS A 158 -31.38 26.38 23.50
C LYS A 158 -31.31 27.37 22.31
N ASN A 159 -30.30 27.23 21.47
CA ASN A 159 -29.69 28.27 20.68
C ASN A 159 -29.43 27.87 19.21
N VAL A 160 -29.89 26.67 18.82
CA VAL A 160 -29.92 26.17 17.44
C VAL A 160 -31.38 26.14 16.99
N GLU A 161 -31.95 27.32 16.71
CA GLU A 161 -33.36 27.45 16.26
C GLU A 161 -33.67 26.68 14.97
N VAL A 162 -32.63 26.29 14.23
CA VAL A 162 -32.73 25.69 12.91
C VAL A 162 -33.36 24.30 12.96
N ILE A 163 -33.04 23.47 13.95
CA ILE A 163 -33.59 22.10 14.02
C ILE A 163 -35.10 22.13 14.28
N GLY A 164 -35.58 23.07 15.10
CA GLY A 164 -37.02 23.27 15.33
C GLY A 164 -37.79 23.77 14.11
N LYS A 165 -37.10 24.17 13.03
CA LYS A 165 -37.70 24.60 11.75
C LYS A 165 -37.64 23.50 10.67
N LEU A 166 -37.16 22.30 11.02
CA LEU A 166 -36.95 21.16 10.13
C LEU A 166 -37.80 19.95 10.62
N PRO A 167 -39.05 19.81 10.15
CA PRO A 167 -40.03 18.90 10.74
C PRO A 167 -39.70 17.42 10.54
N SER A 168 -39.08 17.03 9.42
CA SER A 168 -38.74 15.63 9.13
C SER A 168 -37.57 15.19 9.99
N LEU A 169 -36.56 16.05 10.11
CA LEU A 169 -35.41 15.87 10.99
C LEU A 169 -35.83 15.79 12.46
N GLN A 170 -36.73 16.66 12.90
CA GLN A 170 -37.23 16.64 14.27
C GLN A 170 -37.94 15.32 14.58
N LYS A 171 -38.87 14.91 13.71
CA LYS A 171 -39.59 13.64 13.85
C LYS A 171 -38.64 12.43 13.88
N TRP A 172 -37.64 12.41 13.01
CA TRP A 172 -36.62 11.36 12.99
C TRP A 172 -35.79 11.32 14.28
N CYS A 173 -35.37 12.48 14.79
CA CYS A 173 -34.65 12.58 16.06
C CYS A 173 -35.51 12.09 17.25
N GLU A 174 -36.80 12.43 17.27
CA GLU A 174 -37.73 11.99 18.31
C GLU A 174 -37.93 10.46 18.26
N ASN A 175 -38.09 9.89 17.06
CA ASN A 175 -38.19 8.44 16.87
C ASN A 175 -36.95 7.70 17.37
N LEU A 176 -35.75 8.23 17.10
CA LEU A 176 -34.50 7.66 17.59
C LEU A 176 -34.37 7.78 19.11
N LYS A 177 -34.71 8.94 19.68
CA LYS A 177 -34.72 9.16 21.14
C LYS A 177 -35.72 8.27 21.88
N ALA A 178 -36.79 7.84 21.22
CA ALA A 178 -37.77 6.93 21.80
C ALA A 178 -37.25 5.47 21.87
N ASN A 179 -36.16 5.14 21.17
CA ASN A 179 -35.59 3.80 21.18
C ASN A 179 -34.86 3.54 22.53
N PRO A 180 -35.20 2.45 23.27
CA PRO A 180 -34.56 2.14 24.55
C PRO A 180 -33.03 2.03 24.47
N ALA A 181 -32.49 1.46 23.39
CA ALA A 181 -31.05 1.33 23.18
C ALA A 181 -30.36 2.71 23.08
N VAL A 182 -31.03 3.68 22.45
CA VAL A 182 -30.53 5.05 22.32
C VAL A 182 -30.62 5.78 23.65
N GLN A 183 -31.71 5.63 24.39
CA GLN A 183 -31.88 6.25 25.72
C GLN A 183 -30.80 5.78 26.70
N GLU A 184 -30.53 4.47 26.71
CA GLU A 184 -29.52 3.89 27.59
C GLU A 184 -28.11 4.37 27.23
N ALA A 185 -27.75 4.37 25.94
CA ALA A 185 -26.45 4.86 25.46
C ALA A 185 -26.26 6.37 25.75
N VAL A 186 -27.31 7.18 25.58
CA VAL A 186 -27.28 8.60 25.91
C VAL A 186 -27.10 8.81 27.43
N ASN A 187 -27.81 8.06 28.25
CA ASN A 187 -27.68 8.14 29.71
C ASN A 187 -26.28 7.72 30.17
N GLU A 188 -25.70 6.68 29.57
CA GLU A 188 -24.34 6.23 29.83
C GLU A 188 -23.30 7.34 29.55
N ILE A 189 -23.38 7.98 28.39
CA ILE A 189 -22.38 8.98 27.98
C ILE A 189 -22.58 10.33 28.69
N THR A 190 -23.83 10.74 28.92
CA THR A 190 -24.12 12.06 29.49
C THR A 190 -24.22 12.04 31.02
N GLY A 191 -24.49 10.89 31.64
CA GLY A 191 -24.77 10.78 33.07
C GLY A 191 -25.94 11.66 33.54
N GLY A 192 -26.83 12.07 32.63
CA GLY A 192 -27.90 13.04 32.89
C GLY A 192 -27.44 14.51 32.99
N GLY A 193 -26.17 14.81 32.75
CA GLY A 193 -25.52 16.11 33.02
C GLY A 193 -25.69 17.21 31.95
N GLY A 194 -26.60 17.06 30.99
CA GLY A 194 -26.78 18.04 29.91
C GLY A 194 -25.58 18.14 28.96
N HIS A 195 -25.49 19.22 28.16
CA HIS A 195 -24.48 19.36 27.08
C HIS A 195 -23.06 19.71 27.58
N GLU A 196 -22.91 20.20 28.81
CA GLU A 196 -21.59 20.55 29.40
C GLU A 196 -20.70 19.32 29.59
N VAL A 197 -21.28 18.12 29.64
CA VAL A 197 -20.53 16.86 29.74
C VAL A 197 -19.57 16.67 28.55
N TYR A 198 -19.88 17.24 27.38
CA TYR A 198 -19.05 17.10 26.18
C TYR A 198 -17.82 18.02 26.19
N LYS A 199 -17.81 19.05 27.05
CA LYS A 199 -16.80 20.11 27.05
C LYS A 199 -15.35 19.60 27.19
N PRO A 200 -15.02 18.70 28.14
CA PRO A 200 -13.64 18.24 28.30
C PRO A 200 -13.13 17.52 27.04
N SER A 201 -13.97 16.67 26.46
CA SER A 201 -13.65 15.90 25.25
C SER A 201 -13.51 16.79 24.01
N LEU A 202 -14.44 17.74 23.82
CA LEU A 202 -14.41 18.69 22.70
C LEU A 202 -13.14 19.55 22.69
N LEU A 203 -12.66 19.99 23.86
CA LEU A 203 -11.46 20.82 23.95
C LEU A 203 -10.16 20.03 23.81
N ALA A 204 -10.19 18.74 24.10
CA ALA A 204 -9.00 17.89 24.11
C ALA A 204 -8.79 17.10 22.80
N GLN A 205 -9.85 16.93 22.00
CA GLN A 205 -9.76 16.21 20.73
C GLN A 205 -9.42 17.13 19.54
N SER A 206 -8.67 16.57 18.60
CA SER A 206 -8.42 17.20 17.31
C SER A 206 -9.47 16.74 16.30
N PHE A 207 -10.33 17.66 15.88
CA PHE A 207 -11.31 17.43 14.81
C PHE A 207 -10.75 17.81 13.43
N PRO A 208 -11.28 17.27 12.33
CA PRO A 208 -10.92 17.71 10.99
C PRO A 208 -11.17 19.22 10.83
N PRO A 209 -10.31 19.94 10.09
CA PRO A 209 -10.51 21.37 9.84
C PRO A 209 -11.77 21.60 9.01
N VAL A 210 -12.53 22.65 9.34
CA VAL A 210 -13.71 23.04 8.55
C VAL A 210 -13.25 23.74 7.27
N VAL A 211 -13.56 23.17 6.11
CA VAL A 211 -13.32 23.81 4.82
C VAL A 211 -14.57 24.61 4.45
N VAL A 212 -14.70 25.84 4.95
CA VAL A 212 -15.74 26.77 4.48
C VAL A 212 -15.09 27.76 3.51
N PRO A 213 -15.61 27.94 2.28
CA PRO A 213 -15.17 29.01 1.41
C PRO A 213 -15.38 30.37 2.09
N GLY A 214 -14.30 31.10 2.37
CA GLY A 214 -14.36 32.51 2.79
C GLY A 214 -14.26 32.84 4.29
N VAL A 215 -13.94 31.89 5.18
CA VAL A 215 -13.77 32.18 6.63
C VAL A 215 -12.42 31.69 7.14
N GLN A 216 -11.49 32.62 7.43
CA GLN A 216 -10.30 32.36 8.24
C GLN A 216 -10.64 32.53 9.72
N ALA A 217 -10.59 31.46 10.51
CA ALA A 217 -10.72 31.53 11.95
C ALA A 217 -9.47 32.18 12.57
N LYS A 218 -9.64 33.29 13.30
CA LYS A 218 -8.60 33.93 14.11
C LYS A 218 -8.43 33.18 15.44
N THR A 219 -7.31 32.49 15.63
CA THR A 219 -6.78 32.15 16.96
C THR A 219 -5.28 32.48 17.01
N ASN A 220 -4.89 33.30 17.99
CA ASN A 220 -3.52 33.71 18.22
C ASN A 220 -2.73 32.58 18.89
N SER A 221 -1.78 31.95 18.18
CA SER A 221 -0.44 31.56 18.66
C SER A 221 0.35 30.76 17.60
N ALA A 222 1.43 31.38 17.09
CA ALA A 222 2.57 30.83 16.32
C ALA A 222 2.32 30.09 14.97
N PRO A 223 3.21 30.29 13.97
CA PRO A 223 2.84 30.22 12.55
C PRO A 223 2.75 28.76 12.08
N THR A 224 1.57 28.35 11.65
CA THR A 224 1.32 27.02 11.08
C THR A 224 0.95 27.17 9.61
N GLN A 225 1.77 26.56 8.75
CA GLN A 225 1.66 26.52 7.30
C GLN A 225 0.31 25.95 6.86
N ALA A 226 -0.28 26.58 5.84
CA ALA A 226 -1.50 26.15 5.18
C ALA A 226 -1.30 24.77 4.52
N THR A 227 -1.78 23.72 5.18
CA THR A 227 -1.97 22.38 4.62
C THR A 227 -3.42 22.25 4.15
N SER A 228 -3.64 22.32 2.84
CA SER A 228 -4.89 21.88 2.21
C SER A 228 -4.88 20.36 2.09
N THR A 229 -5.85 19.73 2.76
CA THR A 229 -6.12 18.29 2.70
C THR A 229 -7.13 18.03 1.57
N PRO A 230 -6.87 17.12 0.62
CA PRO A 230 -7.92 16.47 -0.17
C PRO A 230 -8.25 15.12 0.47
N GLN A 231 -9.51 14.93 0.86
CA GLN A 231 -10.07 13.61 1.15
C GLN A 231 -10.52 12.95 -0.16
N GLY A 232 -10.24 11.66 -0.28
CA GLY A 232 -10.79 10.78 -1.31
C GLY A 232 -10.95 9.40 -0.71
N SER A 233 -12.19 9.04 -0.38
CA SER A 233 -12.69 7.67 -0.38
C SER A 233 -13.27 7.39 -1.76
N VAL A 234 -13.27 6.12 -2.16
CA VAL A 234 -13.64 5.67 -3.50
C VAL A 234 -15.08 5.16 -3.42
N SER A 235 -16.01 5.83 -4.11
CA SER A 235 -17.24 5.22 -4.62
C SER A 235 -17.47 5.67 -6.06
N SER A 236 -18.13 4.80 -6.83
CA SER A 236 -18.33 4.87 -8.27
C SER A 236 -19.47 5.80 -8.68
N ASP A 237 -19.36 7.10 -8.42
CA ASP A 237 -20.31 8.08 -8.93
C ASP A 237 -19.71 8.92 -10.06
N ASP A 238 -20.26 8.74 -11.26
CA ASP A 238 -20.03 9.48 -12.50
C ASP A 238 -20.50 10.95 -12.43
N GLN A 239 -20.53 11.58 -11.25
CA GLN A 239 -20.84 12.99 -11.10
C GLN A 239 -19.63 13.76 -10.60
N ILE A 240 -18.99 14.44 -11.54
CA ILE A 240 -17.95 15.43 -11.25
C ILE A 240 -18.63 16.59 -10.51
N PRO A 241 -18.11 17.03 -9.35
CA PRO A 241 -18.73 18.10 -8.57
C PRO A 241 -18.97 19.34 -9.43
N THR A 242 -20.21 19.83 -9.43
CA THR A 242 -20.58 21.08 -10.12
C THR A 242 -19.84 22.24 -9.46
N THR A 243 -18.73 22.63 -10.08
CA THR A 243 -17.94 23.79 -9.64
C THR A 243 -18.57 25.02 -10.28
N ASN A 244 -19.11 25.93 -9.45
CA ASN A 244 -19.58 27.22 -9.95
C ASN A 244 -18.37 28.12 -10.21
N PHE A 245 -18.11 28.43 -11.47
CA PHE A 245 -17.06 29.37 -11.88
C PHE A 245 -17.58 30.80 -11.84
N SER A 246 -16.72 31.74 -11.46
CA SER A 246 -17.04 33.16 -11.57
C SER A 246 -17.08 33.59 -13.05
N GLN A 247 -17.73 34.70 -13.36
CA GLN A 247 -17.71 35.23 -14.73
C GLN A 247 -16.27 35.52 -15.20
N GLU A 248 -15.40 35.97 -14.30
CA GLU A 248 -13.98 36.22 -14.59
C GLU A 248 -13.25 34.93 -15.01
N ASP A 249 -13.53 33.81 -14.35
CA ASP A 249 -12.95 32.50 -14.71
C ASP A 249 -13.42 32.04 -16.10
N LEU A 250 -14.70 32.25 -16.42
CA LEU A 250 -15.29 31.90 -17.72
C LEU A 250 -14.68 32.76 -18.85
N ASP A 251 -14.59 34.07 -18.62
CA ASP A 251 -14.00 35.01 -19.57
C ASP A 251 -12.51 34.71 -19.80
N ALA A 252 -11.78 34.39 -18.73
CA ALA A 252 -10.37 33.99 -18.82
C ALA A 252 -10.21 32.67 -19.59
N ALA A 253 -11.08 31.68 -19.35
CA ALA A 253 -11.05 30.41 -20.07
C ALA A 253 -11.34 30.60 -21.56
N LEU A 254 -12.34 31.40 -21.91
CA LEU A 254 -12.68 31.71 -23.30
C LEU A 254 -11.56 32.50 -23.99
N LYS A 255 -10.94 33.46 -23.29
CA LYS A 255 -9.81 34.23 -23.81
C LYS A 255 -8.62 33.31 -24.11
N ALA A 256 -8.27 32.42 -23.19
CA ALA A 256 -7.20 31.45 -23.40
C ALA A 256 -7.49 30.50 -24.55
N TRP A 257 -8.72 30.00 -24.64
CA TRP A 257 -9.19 29.14 -25.73
C TRP A 257 -9.03 29.79 -27.10
N LYS A 258 -9.35 31.08 -27.20
CA LYS A 258 -9.28 31.86 -28.45
C LYS A 258 -7.87 32.31 -28.83
N ARG A 259 -6.87 32.25 -27.94
CA ARG A 259 -5.47 32.64 -28.22
C ARG A 259 -4.87 31.87 -29.39
N ASP A 260 -4.17 32.53 -30.31
CA ASP A 260 -3.48 31.87 -31.42
C ASP A 260 -2.43 30.88 -30.87
N PRO A 261 -2.48 29.58 -31.21
CA PRO A 261 -1.46 28.61 -30.79
C PRO A 261 -0.02 28.99 -31.16
N LYS A 262 0.18 29.85 -32.17
CA LYS A 262 1.51 30.39 -32.54
C LYS A 262 2.07 31.36 -31.49
N GLU A 263 1.22 31.96 -30.67
CA GLU A 263 1.62 32.82 -29.56
C GLU A 263 2.00 32.01 -28.30
N CYS A 264 1.70 30.70 -28.28
CA CYS A 264 2.13 29.83 -27.20
C CYS A 264 3.66 29.61 -27.26
N PRO A 265 4.33 29.50 -26.09
CA PRO A 265 5.75 29.20 -26.05
C PRO A 265 6.07 27.92 -26.82
N GLN A 266 7.16 27.95 -27.58
CA GLN A 266 7.61 26.79 -28.33
C GLN A 266 8.44 25.87 -27.43
N PRO A 267 8.33 24.53 -27.61
CA PRO A 267 9.14 23.58 -26.87
C PRO A 267 10.63 23.82 -27.09
N ARG A 268 11.38 23.86 -26.00
CA ARG A 268 12.85 23.94 -26.01
C ARG A 268 13.43 22.71 -26.71
N ILE A 269 14.37 22.95 -27.62
CA ILE A 269 15.14 21.87 -28.26
C ILE A 269 16.19 21.36 -27.27
N ARG A 270 16.14 20.07 -26.96
CA ARG A 270 17.10 19.39 -26.07
C ARG A 270 18.40 19.14 -26.83
N GLN A 271 19.43 19.93 -26.53
CA GLN A 271 20.78 19.76 -27.11
C GLN A 271 21.73 19.25 -26.04
N HIS A 272 22.43 18.15 -26.33
CA HIS A 272 23.41 17.56 -25.43
C HIS A 272 24.84 18.05 -25.75
N PRO A 273 25.67 18.37 -24.74
CA PRO A 273 25.34 18.32 -23.32
C PRO A 273 24.47 19.51 -22.88
N ILE A 274 23.45 19.21 -22.09
CA ILE A 274 22.59 20.22 -21.46
C ILE A 274 23.37 20.89 -20.33
N LEU A 275 23.47 22.21 -20.38
CA LEU A 275 24.13 23.05 -19.39
C LEU A 275 23.15 24.08 -18.83
N PRO A 276 23.36 24.60 -17.60
CA PRO A 276 22.53 25.65 -17.04
C PRO A 276 22.60 26.91 -17.89
N GLU A 277 21.45 27.56 -18.05
CA GLU A 277 21.30 28.80 -18.79
C GLU A 277 20.99 29.95 -17.83
N ALA A 278 21.61 31.10 -18.08
CA ALA A 278 21.34 32.31 -17.33
C ALA A 278 19.87 32.73 -17.50
N ASN A 279 19.24 33.20 -16.41
CA ASN A 279 17.84 33.66 -16.36
C ASN A 279 16.78 32.58 -16.69
N SER A 280 17.17 31.30 -16.73
CA SER A 280 16.24 30.16 -16.84
C SER A 280 16.21 29.38 -15.53
N ARG A 281 15.08 28.71 -15.24
CA ARG A 281 15.00 27.74 -14.14
C ARG A 281 15.75 26.47 -14.55
N ASN A 282 16.88 26.20 -13.90
CA ASN A 282 17.73 25.03 -14.17
C ASN A 282 17.50 23.96 -13.11
N ILE A 283 16.98 22.81 -13.51
CA ILE A 283 16.59 21.72 -12.61
C ILE A 283 17.50 20.52 -12.84
N LEU A 284 18.28 20.18 -11.82
CA LEU A 284 19.06 18.97 -11.76
C LEU A 284 18.25 17.87 -11.06
N ILE A 285 17.94 16.80 -11.78
CA ILE A 285 17.17 15.67 -11.24
C ILE A 285 18.10 14.48 -11.10
N THR A 286 18.05 13.84 -9.95
CA THR A 286 18.71 12.56 -9.74
C THR A 286 17.73 11.54 -9.16
N SER A 287 17.92 10.28 -9.54
CA SER A 287 17.25 9.15 -8.93
C SER A 287 18.27 8.30 -8.17
N ALA A 288 17.88 7.75 -7.01
CA ALA A 288 18.74 6.88 -6.22
C ALA A 288 19.43 5.83 -7.09
N LEU A 289 20.76 5.74 -6.99
CA LEU A 289 21.54 4.79 -7.77
C LEU A 289 21.16 3.35 -7.35
N PRO A 290 20.56 2.53 -8.24
CA PRO A 290 20.31 1.14 -7.93
C PRO A 290 21.60 0.37 -7.71
N TYR A 291 21.63 -0.46 -6.65
CA TYR A 291 22.68 -1.45 -6.45
C TYR A 291 22.72 -2.43 -7.62
N VAL A 292 23.87 -2.53 -8.28
CA VAL A 292 24.04 -3.30 -9.52
C VAL A 292 23.83 -4.79 -9.32
N ASN A 293 24.08 -5.34 -8.13
CA ASN A 293 24.09 -6.79 -7.90
C ASN A 293 22.69 -7.41 -7.78
N ASN A 294 21.61 -6.63 -7.95
CA ASN A 294 20.23 -7.08 -7.84
C ASN A 294 19.38 -6.62 -9.02
N VAL A 295 18.52 -7.50 -9.53
CA VAL A 295 17.52 -7.10 -10.53
C VAL A 295 16.48 -6.21 -9.84
N PRO A 296 16.17 -5.02 -10.37
CA PRO A 296 15.20 -4.12 -9.74
C PRO A 296 13.79 -4.70 -9.90
N HIS A 297 13.01 -4.67 -8.83
CA HIS A 297 11.58 -4.99 -8.85
C HIS A 297 10.71 -3.73 -9.03
N LEU A 298 9.41 -3.90 -9.26
CA LEU A 298 8.49 -2.76 -9.49
C LEU A 298 8.54 -1.72 -8.36
N GLY A 299 8.76 -2.17 -7.12
CA GLY A 299 8.95 -1.29 -5.96
C GLY A 299 10.19 -0.38 -6.04
N ASN A 300 11.32 -0.89 -6.55
CA ASN A 300 12.50 -0.03 -6.77
C ASN A 300 12.22 0.97 -7.90
N ILE A 301 11.52 0.53 -8.95
CA ILE A 301 11.21 1.35 -10.12
C ILE A 301 10.31 2.52 -9.73
N ILE A 302 9.16 2.26 -9.08
CA ILE A 302 8.22 3.32 -8.68
C ILE A 302 8.82 4.28 -7.65
N GLY A 303 9.58 3.77 -6.67
CA GLY A 303 10.12 4.60 -5.59
C GLY A 303 11.25 5.54 -6.04
N CYS A 304 11.88 5.26 -7.18
CA CYS A 304 13.05 6.00 -7.65
C CYS A 304 12.86 6.45 -9.11
N VAL A 305 13.26 5.62 -10.07
CA VAL A 305 13.50 6.03 -11.46
C VAL A 305 12.24 6.44 -12.21
N LEU A 306 11.10 5.79 -11.95
CA LEU A 306 9.82 6.13 -12.60
C LEU A 306 9.23 7.42 -12.04
N SER A 307 9.34 7.65 -10.73
CA SER A 307 8.91 8.92 -10.11
C SER A 307 9.72 10.11 -10.65
N ALA A 308 11.05 9.96 -10.74
CA ALA A 308 11.91 11.00 -11.28
C ALA A 308 11.67 11.25 -12.78
N ASP A 309 11.39 10.21 -13.55
CA ASP A 309 11.07 10.32 -14.99
C ASP A 309 9.81 11.15 -15.25
N VAL A 310 8.74 10.90 -14.50
CA VAL A 310 7.49 11.68 -14.61
C VAL A 310 7.77 13.16 -14.33
N PHE A 311 8.48 13.46 -13.24
CA PHE A 311 8.79 14.85 -12.92
C PHE A 311 9.72 15.50 -13.96
N SER A 312 10.71 14.76 -14.47
CA SER A 312 11.62 15.23 -15.52
C SER A 312 10.86 15.57 -16.80
N ARG A 313 9.98 14.68 -17.27
CA ARG A 313 9.13 14.89 -18.43
C ARG A 313 8.19 16.09 -18.26
N PHE A 314 7.57 16.21 -17.10
CA PHE A 314 6.75 17.36 -16.76
C PHE A 314 7.55 18.67 -16.78
N ALA A 315 8.71 18.70 -16.14
CA ALA A 315 9.57 19.88 -16.11
C ALA A 315 10.01 20.30 -17.52
N ARG A 316 10.30 19.33 -18.40
CA ARG A 316 10.56 19.56 -19.84
C ARG A 316 9.33 20.14 -20.54
N LEU A 317 8.13 19.61 -20.30
CA LEU A 317 6.88 20.19 -20.84
C LEU A 317 6.63 21.61 -20.34
N ARG A 318 7.06 21.97 -19.13
CA ARG A 318 7.03 23.34 -18.61
C ARG A 318 8.13 24.25 -19.16
N ASN A 319 8.89 23.76 -20.14
CA ASN A 319 9.98 24.44 -20.82
C ASN A 319 11.17 24.79 -19.91
N TYR A 320 11.29 24.12 -18.76
CA TYR A 320 12.44 24.28 -17.86
C TYR A 320 13.69 23.62 -18.44
N ASN A 321 14.86 24.11 -18.02
CA ASN A 321 16.12 23.49 -18.41
C ASN A 321 16.43 22.34 -17.45
N VAL A 322 16.33 21.10 -17.94
CA VAL A 322 16.35 19.90 -17.08
C VAL A 322 17.51 19.00 -17.46
N LEU A 323 18.28 18.57 -16.44
CA LEU A 323 19.23 17.47 -16.57
C LEU A 323 18.85 16.33 -15.61
N TYR A 324 18.44 15.19 -16.14
CA TYR A 324 18.08 14.00 -15.38
C TYR A 324 19.15 12.91 -15.47
N LEU A 325 19.81 12.63 -14.34
CA LEU A 325 20.91 11.66 -14.24
C LEU A 325 20.57 10.50 -13.31
N CYS A 326 21.10 9.32 -13.63
CA CYS A 326 21.15 8.17 -12.73
C CYS A 326 22.30 7.25 -13.18
N GLY A 327 22.47 6.11 -12.53
CA GLY A 327 23.47 5.11 -12.87
C GLY A 327 23.45 3.97 -11.87
N THR A 328 24.33 2.98 -12.06
CA THR A 328 24.44 1.86 -11.12
C THR A 328 25.46 2.13 -10.01
N ASP A 329 25.09 1.82 -8.78
CA ASP A 329 26.01 1.71 -7.65
C ASP A 329 26.66 0.33 -7.64
N GLU A 330 27.98 0.30 -7.80
CA GLU A 330 28.72 -0.90 -8.16
C GLU A 330 29.72 -1.38 -7.11
N TYR A 331 30.05 -0.55 -6.13
CA TYR A 331 31.09 -0.88 -5.15
C TYR A 331 30.54 -1.60 -3.92
N GLY A 332 31.47 -2.10 -3.10
CA GLY A 332 31.17 -2.67 -1.80
C GLY A 332 31.11 -4.19 -1.75
N THR A 333 31.01 -4.70 -0.53
CA THR A 333 31.18 -6.13 -0.25
C THR A 333 30.11 -6.99 -0.94
N ALA A 334 28.90 -6.46 -1.14
CA ALA A 334 27.80 -7.22 -1.75
C ALA A 334 28.12 -7.62 -3.20
N THR A 335 28.76 -6.74 -3.96
CA THR A 335 29.27 -7.02 -5.30
C THR A 335 30.36 -8.09 -5.26
N GLU A 336 31.37 -7.96 -4.39
CA GLU A 336 32.42 -9.00 -4.25
C GLU A 336 31.82 -10.36 -3.89
N THR A 337 30.80 -10.38 -3.03
CA THR A 337 30.13 -11.62 -2.60
C THR A 337 29.42 -12.28 -3.78
N LYS A 338 28.64 -11.49 -4.52
CA LYS A 338 27.89 -11.98 -5.68
C LYS A 338 28.82 -12.43 -6.81
N ALA A 339 29.92 -11.71 -7.02
CA ALA A 339 30.96 -12.09 -7.97
C ALA A 339 31.59 -13.43 -7.60
N MET A 340 31.92 -13.65 -6.32
CA MET A 340 32.41 -14.94 -5.83
C MET A 340 31.39 -16.07 -5.99
N GLU A 341 30.11 -15.83 -5.70
CA GLU A 341 29.03 -16.82 -5.89
C GLU A 341 28.86 -17.24 -7.35
N GLU A 342 29.03 -16.30 -8.29
CA GLU A 342 28.91 -16.54 -9.74
C GLU A 342 30.23 -16.96 -10.39
N GLY A 343 31.34 -17.01 -9.64
CA GLY A 343 32.66 -17.40 -10.16
C GLY A 343 33.27 -16.39 -11.15
N VAL A 344 32.93 -15.10 -11.02
CA VAL A 344 33.40 -14.01 -11.90
C VAL A 344 34.08 -12.90 -11.09
N THR A 345 34.73 -11.95 -11.77
CA THR A 345 35.29 -10.76 -11.12
C THR A 345 34.20 -9.75 -10.76
N PRO A 346 34.42 -8.85 -9.76
CA PRO A 346 33.50 -7.75 -9.46
C PRO A 346 33.18 -6.87 -10.68
N ARG A 347 34.16 -6.62 -11.56
CA ARG A 347 33.93 -5.84 -12.78
C ARG A 347 32.96 -6.53 -13.75
N GLU A 348 33.17 -7.81 -14.01
CA GLU A 348 32.33 -8.58 -14.94
C GLU A 348 30.89 -8.66 -14.47
N ILE A 349 30.66 -8.84 -13.16
CA ILE A 349 29.29 -8.85 -12.63
C ILE A 349 28.62 -7.48 -12.72
N CYS A 350 29.35 -6.41 -12.42
CA CYS A 350 28.86 -5.04 -12.60
C CYS A 350 28.50 -4.77 -14.07
N ASP A 351 29.34 -5.18 -15.02
CA ASP A 351 29.09 -5.02 -16.46
C ASP A 351 27.83 -5.75 -16.92
N LYS A 352 27.68 -7.01 -16.49
CA LYS A 352 26.51 -7.83 -16.78
C LYS A 352 25.22 -7.15 -16.29
N TYR A 353 25.20 -6.72 -15.03
CA TYR A 353 23.99 -6.18 -14.43
C TYR A 353 23.72 -4.72 -14.80
N ASN A 354 24.73 -3.87 -14.99
CA ASN A 354 24.53 -2.51 -15.52
C ASN A 354 23.80 -2.54 -16.88
N LYS A 355 24.18 -3.47 -17.76
CA LYS A 355 23.47 -3.72 -19.01
C LYS A 355 22.02 -4.13 -18.79
N LEU A 356 21.75 -5.02 -17.83
CA LEU A 356 20.41 -5.47 -17.48
C LEU A 356 19.54 -4.31 -16.95
N HIS A 357 20.06 -3.50 -16.02
CA HIS A 357 19.38 -2.29 -15.53
C HIS A 357 19.04 -1.34 -16.68
N THR A 358 20.00 -1.07 -17.56
CA THR A 358 19.80 -0.20 -18.73
C THR A 358 18.68 -0.73 -19.64
N GLN A 359 18.64 -2.04 -19.88
CA GLN A 359 17.57 -2.66 -20.68
C GLN A 359 16.20 -2.54 -20.02
N ILE A 360 16.12 -2.80 -18.72
CA ILE A 360 14.87 -2.67 -17.95
C ILE A 360 14.36 -1.23 -18.00
N TYR A 361 15.21 -0.25 -17.70
CA TYR A 361 14.80 1.16 -17.67
C TYR A 361 14.46 1.69 -19.05
N LYS A 362 15.13 1.21 -20.10
CA LYS A 362 14.76 1.50 -21.49
C LYS A 362 13.37 0.94 -21.82
N TRP A 363 13.06 -0.29 -21.40
CA TRP A 363 11.75 -0.89 -21.64
C TRP A 363 10.63 -0.16 -20.89
N PHE A 364 10.87 0.24 -19.63
CA PHE A 364 9.99 1.11 -18.86
C PHE A 364 9.92 2.57 -19.36
N ASN A 365 10.61 2.89 -20.47
CA ASN A 365 10.68 4.21 -21.09
C ASN A 365 11.10 5.32 -20.10
N ILE A 366 12.16 5.05 -19.34
CA ILE A 366 12.81 6.06 -18.47
C ILE A 366 13.77 6.89 -19.34
N ASP A 367 13.52 8.19 -19.44
CA ASP A 367 14.23 9.13 -20.32
C ASP A 367 15.31 9.91 -19.54
N PHE A 368 16.34 9.18 -19.10
CA PHE A 368 17.56 9.75 -18.58
C PHE A 368 18.28 10.60 -19.65
N ASP A 369 18.84 11.74 -19.25
CA ASP A 369 19.83 12.45 -20.08
C ASP A 369 21.13 11.67 -20.18
N TYR A 370 21.51 11.01 -19.08
CA TYR A 370 22.66 10.12 -19.05
C TYR A 370 22.51 9.10 -17.93
N PHE A 371 22.74 7.82 -18.25
CA PHE A 371 22.75 6.71 -17.28
C PHE A 371 24.17 6.18 -17.15
N GLY A 372 24.84 6.54 -16.05
CA GLY A 372 26.26 6.24 -15.83
C GLY A 372 26.52 5.11 -14.84
N ARG A 373 27.72 5.12 -14.24
CA ARG A 373 28.27 4.06 -13.37
C ARG A 373 29.19 4.67 -12.33
N THR A 374 29.27 4.10 -11.13
CA THR A 374 30.23 4.56 -10.10
C THR A 374 31.64 4.04 -10.31
N THR A 375 31.88 3.00 -11.13
CA THR A 375 33.22 2.42 -11.36
C THR A 375 34.00 3.13 -12.47
N THR A 376 34.32 4.41 -12.28
CA THR A 376 35.02 5.26 -13.28
C THR A 376 36.18 6.04 -12.67
N ASP A 377 37.10 6.51 -13.51
CA ASP A 377 38.23 7.34 -13.06
C ASP A 377 37.74 8.67 -12.44
N GLN A 378 36.69 9.27 -13.02
CA GLN A 378 36.04 10.47 -12.50
C GLN A 378 35.46 10.26 -11.09
N GLN A 379 34.92 9.08 -10.78
CA GLN A 379 34.51 8.76 -9.41
C GLN A 379 35.69 8.83 -8.46
N THR A 380 36.81 8.21 -8.84
CA THR A 380 38.00 8.16 -8.00
C THR A 380 38.54 9.56 -7.76
N GLU A 381 38.71 10.36 -8.81
CA GLU A 381 39.22 11.72 -8.73
C GLU A 381 38.35 12.61 -7.84
N ILE A 382 37.03 12.64 -8.07
CA ILE A 382 36.11 13.53 -7.36
C ILE A 382 35.92 13.09 -5.89
N ALA A 383 35.81 11.79 -5.62
CA ALA A 383 35.69 11.30 -4.25
C ALA A 383 36.95 11.58 -3.44
N GLN A 384 38.13 11.45 -4.06
CA GLN A 384 39.41 11.81 -3.42
C GLN A 384 39.56 13.32 -3.20
N ASP A 385 39.10 14.15 -4.14
CA ASP A 385 39.08 15.62 -3.99
C ASP A 385 38.19 16.05 -2.80
N ILE A 386 36.96 15.54 -2.72
CA ILE A 386 36.05 15.81 -1.59
C ILE A 386 36.66 15.32 -0.28
N PHE A 387 37.25 14.13 -0.27
CA PHE A 387 37.97 13.61 0.90
C PHE A 387 39.08 14.54 1.36
N TRP A 388 39.96 15.00 0.45
CA TRP A 388 41.06 15.89 0.80
C TRP A 388 40.60 17.24 1.33
N LYS A 389 39.52 17.80 0.78
CA LYS A 389 38.90 19.04 1.30
C LYS A 389 38.39 18.85 2.72
N LEU A 390 37.71 17.73 3.00
CA LEU A 390 37.25 17.40 4.35
C LEU A 390 38.42 17.14 5.31
N TYR A 391 39.44 16.42 4.87
CA TYR A 391 40.63 16.10 5.66
C TYR A 391 41.39 17.37 6.04
N ASN A 392 41.68 18.24 5.08
CA ASN A 392 42.36 19.52 5.29
C ASN A 392 41.50 20.52 6.09
N GLY A 393 40.18 20.41 5.98
CA GLY A 393 39.22 21.15 6.83
C GLY A 393 39.13 20.63 8.28
N GLY A 394 39.84 19.55 8.61
CA GLY A 394 39.81 18.93 9.94
C GLY A 394 38.46 18.29 10.28
N TYR A 395 37.75 17.77 9.27
CA TYR A 395 36.48 17.04 9.43
C TYR A 395 36.64 15.52 9.32
N ILE A 396 37.88 15.02 9.20
CA ILE A 396 38.20 13.60 9.17
C ILE A 396 38.97 13.21 10.43
N LEU A 397 38.46 12.21 11.15
CA LEU A 397 39.10 11.60 12.30
C LEU A 397 39.77 10.28 11.90
N LYS A 398 40.82 9.91 12.63
CA LYS A 398 41.45 8.59 12.57
C LYS A 398 41.14 7.86 13.87
N ASP A 399 40.63 6.65 13.77
CA ASP A 399 40.39 5.78 14.92
C ASP A 399 40.60 4.32 14.53
N SER A 400 40.86 3.46 15.50
CA SER A 400 41.09 2.04 15.28
C SER A 400 39.87 1.22 15.66
N VAL A 401 39.51 0.23 14.84
CA VAL A 401 38.39 -0.68 15.09
C VAL A 401 38.92 -2.11 15.17
N ASP A 402 38.52 -2.82 16.21
CA ASP A 402 38.77 -4.26 16.31
C ASP A 402 37.81 -5.01 15.40
N GLN A 403 38.37 -5.84 14.52
CA GLN A 403 37.62 -6.62 13.55
C GLN A 403 38.10 -8.07 13.52
N LEU A 404 37.19 -8.97 13.19
CA LEU A 404 37.54 -10.37 12.98
C LEU A 404 38.22 -10.55 11.62
N LYS A 405 39.39 -11.16 11.61
CA LYS A 405 40.18 -11.46 10.40
C LYS A 405 40.34 -12.95 10.21
N CYS A 406 39.98 -13.43 9.02
CA CYS A 406 40.20 -14.81 8.62
C CYS A 406 41.64 -14.98 8.08
N ILE A 407 42.49 -15.67 8.83
CA ILE A 407 43.87 -16.01 8.42
C ILE A 407 43.97 -17.29 7.57
N ASN A 408 42.83 -17.95 7.34
CA ASN A 408 42.74 -19.25 6.71
C ASN A 408 41.89 -19.28 5.43
N CYS A 409 41.30 -18.15 5.06
CA CYS A 409 40.47 -18.07 3.87
C CYS A 409 41.39 -18.07 2.65
N ASP A 410 41.31 -19.13 1.86
CA ASP A 410 42.09 -19.29 0.64
C ASP A 410 41.16 -18.98 -0.53
N SER A 411 40.97 -17.69 -0.83
CA SER A 411 40.20 -17.35 -2.02
C SER A 411 41.12 -17.43 -3.22
N LYS A 412 40.95 -18.48 -4.04
CA LYS A 412 41.30 -18.49 -5.46
C LYS A 412 40.64 -17.29 -6.15
N LEU A 413 41.23 -16.11 -6.07
CA LEU A 413 40.94 -15.04 -7.00
C LEU A 413 41.79 -15.34 -8.24
N LEU A 414 41.13 -15.65 -9.36
CA LEU A 414 41.75 -15.58 -10.67
C LEU A 414 42.13 -14.10 -10.92
N LEU A 415 43.32 -13.71 -10.48
CA LEU A 415 44.00 -12.55 -11.04
C LEU A 415 44.52 -12.98 -12.42
N VAL A 416 43.85 -12.54 -13.47
CA VAL A 416 44.39 -12.69 -14.83
C VAL A 416 45.66 -11.82 -14.90
N PRO A 417 46.85 -12.38 -15.21
CA PRO A 417 48.02 -11.55 -15.41
C PRO A 417 47.86 -10.80 -16.74
N SER A 418 47.92 -9.47 -16.69
CA SER A 418 48.14 -8.68 -17.89
C SER A 418 49.55 -9.00 -18.43
N LYS A 419 49.61 -9.70 -19.57
CA LYS A 419 50.77 -9.83 -20.45
C LYS A 419 52.12 -10.09 -19.74
N LEU A 420 52.41 -11.33 -19.35
CA LEU A 420 53.79 -11.80 -19.30
C LEU A 420 53.87 -13.31 -19.59
N LYS A 421 54.87 -13.68 -20.39
CA LYS A 421 55.08 -15.01 -20.95
C LYS A 421 55.27 -16.08 -19.87
N LEU A 422 54.79 -17.28 -20.21
CA LEU A 422 54.95 -18.54 -19.48
C LEU A 422 56.39 -18.78 -19.00
N THR A 423 56.54 -19.01 -17.70
CA THR A 423 57.33 -20.10 -17.13
C THR A 423 56.72 -20.48 -15.78
N GLU A 424 56.64 -21.78 -15.53
CA GLU A 424 56.03 -22.44 -14.36
C GLU A 424 56.38 -21.76 -13.02
N HIS A 425 55.42 -21.78 -12.08
CA HIS A 425 55.41 -21.41 -10.65
C HIS A 425 54.23 -20.47 -10.34
N VAL A 426 53.01 -21.03 -10.27
CA VAL A 426 51.82 -20.34 -9.76
C VAL A 426 51.97 -20.20 -8.24
N PHE A 427 52.40 -19.02 -7.77
CA PHE A 427 52.36 -18.68 -6.35
C PHE A 427 50.90 -18.52 -5.90
N TYR A 428 50.41 -19.48 -5.11
CA TYR A 428 49.13 -19.37 -4.39
C TYR A 428 49.28 -18.34 -3.26
N HIS A 429 48.75 -17.13 -3.44
CA HIS A 429 48.68 -16.15 -2.34
C HIS A 429 47.46 -16.41 -1.45
N LYS A 430 47.71 -16.82 -0.21
CA LYS A 430 46.72 -16.93 0.87
C LYS A 430 46.11 -15.55 1.16
N ILE A 431 44.87 -15.30 0.74
CA ILE A 431 44.21 -14.00 0.95
C ILE A 431 43.67 -13.90 2.38
N VAL A 432 44.47 -13.30 3.26
CA VAL A 432 44.06 -12.90 4.60
C VAL A 432 43.07 -11.74 4.49
N ARG A 433 41.83 -11.89 4.99
CA ARG A 433 40.79 -10.86 4.88
C ARG A 433 40.09 -10.58 6.21
N PHE A 434 39.71 -9.32 6.43
CA PHE A 434 38.74 -8.96 7.46
C PHE A 434 37.36 -9.50 7.07
N LEU A 435 36.59 -9.93 8.06
CA LEU A 435 35.27 -10.52 7.87
C LEU A 435 34.21 -9.47 8.20
N ALA A 436 33.35 -9.19 7.23
CA ALA A 436 32.10 -8.50 7.51
C ALA A 436 31.20 -9.38 8.41
N ASP A 437 30.34 -8.77 9.22
CA ASP A 437 29.47 -9.43 10.19
C ASP A 437 28.68 -10.62 9.62
N ARG A 438 28.19 -10.50 8.39
CA ARG A 438 27.46 -11.56 7.68
C ARG A 438 28.30 -12.80 7.35
N PHE A 439 29.62 -12.68 7.34
CA PHE A 439 30.58 -13.78 7.15
C PHE A 439 31.11 -14.33 8.46
N VAL A 440 30.57 -13.89 9.60
CA VAL A 440 30.86 -14.40 10.93
C VAL A 440 29.61 -15.08 11.48
N GLU A 441 29.78 -16.29 11.96
CA GLU A 441 28.80 -16.99 12.80
C GLU A 441 29.49 -17.39 14.11
N GLY A 442 28.75 -17.54 15.19
CA GLY A 442 29.32 -17.95 16.48
C GLY A 442 28.28 -18.03 17.57
N THR A 443 28.72 -18.29 18.79
CA THR A 443 27.84 -18.39 19.94
C THR A 443 27.53 -17.00 20.50
N CYS A 444 26.25 -16.68 20.67
CA CYS A 444 25.78 -15.43 21.24
C CYS A 444 26.33 -15.24 22.66
N PRO A 445 26.98 -14.11 22.97
CA PRO A 445 27.52 -13.86 24.30
C PRO A 445 26.43 -13.68 25.36
N LEU A 446 25.21 -13.31 24.94
CA LEU A 446 24.09 -12.95 25.82
C LEU A 446 23.17 -14.13 26.15
N CYS A 447 22.75 -14.92 25.16
CA CYS A 447 21.79 -16.02 25.37
C CYS A 447 22.36 -17.42 25.09
N GLY A 448 23.60 -17.52 24.62
CA GLY A 448 24.25 -18.81 24.31
C GLY A 448 23.75 -19.49 23.03
N PHE A 449 22.97 -18.81 22.18
CA PHE A 449 22.58 -19.33 20.86
C PHE A 449 23.81 -19.55 19.97
N ASP A 450 24.02 -20.77 19.49
CA ASP A 450 25.26 -21.28 18.89
C ASP A 450 25.51 -20.86 17.43
N ASP A 451 24.51 -20.28 16.77
CA ASP A 451 24.57 -19.82 15.37
C ASP A 451 24.16 -18.34 15.22
N ALA A 452 24.58 -17.50 16.17
CA ALA A 452 24.39 -16.06 16.08
C ALA A 452 25.25 -15.46 14.96
N ARG A 453 24.70 -14.47 14.25
CA ARG A 453 25.42 -13.72 13.20
C ARG A 453 26.24 -12.60 13.84
N GLY A 454 27.25 -12.10 13.12
CA GLY A 454 28.12 -11.04 13.61
C GLY A 454 27.42 -9.71 13.92
N ASP A 455 26.21 -9.48 13.39
CA ASP A 455 25.44 -8.25 13.53
C ASP A 455 24.24 -8.41 14.48
N GLN A 456 23.70 -9.63 14.58
CA GLN A 456 22.48 -9.91 15.30
C GLN A 456 22.38 -11.38 15.72
N CYS A 457 21.92 -11.62 16.94
CA CYS A 457 21.55 -12.97 17.38
C CYS A 457 20.09 -13.27 17.07
N ASP A 458 19.81 -14.21 16.17
CA ASP A 458 18.44 -14.62 15.83
C ASP A 458 17.73 -15.37 16.98
N GLY A 459 18.48 -15.92 17.94
CA GLY A 459 17.91 -16.56 19.14
C GLY A 459 17.28 -15.60 20.17
N CYS A 460 17.80 -14.37 20.32
CA CYS A 460 17.30 -13.38 21.30
C CYS A 460 16.96 -12.01 20.69
N GLY A 461 17.18 -11.82 19.38
CA GLY A 461 16.90 -10.60 18.63
C GLY A 461 17.90 -9.46 18.83
N LYS A 462 18.87 -9.59 19.75
CA LYS A 462 19.78 -8.51 20.14
C LYS A 462 20.85 -8.27 19.07
N LEU A 463 21.11 -7.00 18.79
CA LEU A 463 22.26 -6.56 17.99
C LEU A 463 23.54 -6.71 18.82
N ILE A 464 24.57 -7.25 18.20
CA ILE A 464 25.88 -7.53 18.80
C ILE A 464 26.96 -7.11 17.82
N ASN A 465 28.19 -6.87 18.30
CA ASN A 465 29.33 -6.71 17.42
C ASN A 465 29.98 -8.08 17.18
N ALA A 466 30.51 -8.31 15.98
CA ALA A 466 31.05 -9.63 15.61
C ALA A 466 32.20 -10.08 16.53
N VAL A 467 33.00 -9.14 17.04
CA VAL A 467 34.08 -9.40 17.99
C VAL A 467 33.61 -9.89 19.36
N GLU A 468 32.32 -9.68 19.70
CA GLU A 468 31.72 -10.12 20.96
C GLU A 468 31.21 -11.57 20.88
N LEU A 469 31.14 -12.17 19.69
CA LEU A 469 30.76 -13.57 19.52
C LEU A 469 31.75 -14.49 20.23
N LYS A 470 31.22 -15.46 20.96
CA LYS A 470 32.01 -16.57 21.51
C LYS A 470 32.23 -17.61 20.41
N ASP A 471 33.43 -18.18 20.33
CA ASP A 471 33.82 -19.13 19.30
C ASP A 471 33.45 -18.70 17.87
N PRO A 472 33.87 -17.49 17.43
CA PRO A 472 33.51 -17.00 16.11
C PRO A 472 34.09 -17.94 15.05
N LYS A 473 33.36 -18.11 13.96
CA LYS A 473 33.71 -18.94 12.80
C LYS A 473 33.47 -18.12 11.54
N CYS A 474 34.39 -18.25 10.59
CA CYS A 474 34.18 -17.71 9.25
C CYS A 474 33.16 -18.57 8.50
N LYS A 475 32.07 -18.00 8.01
CA LYS A 475 31.07 -18.74 7.21
C LYS A 475 31.65 -19.43 5.96
N MET A 476 32.75 -18.88 5.44
CA MET A 476 33.35 -19.29 4.16
C MET A 476 34.26 -20.52 4.30
N CYS A 477 35.13 -20.54 5.30
CA CYS A 477 36.09 -21.64 5.51
C CYS A 477 35.85 -22.45 6.79
N LYS A 478 34.84 -22.05 7.58
CA LYS A 478 34.42 -22.65 8.87
C LYS A 478 35.50 -22.69 9.97
N LYS A 479 36.63 -22.01 9.77
CA LYS A 479 37.71 -21.86 10.75
C LYS A 479 37.54 -20.59 11.59
N SER A 480 38.14 -20.57 12.77
CA SER A 480 38.11 -19.43 13.68
C SER A 480 38.89 -18.23 13.12
N PRO A 481 38.28 -17.03 13.06
CA PRO A 481 38.99 -15.79 12.80
C PRO A 481 39.71 -15.30 14.06
N VAL A 482 40.65 -14.37 13.88
CA VAL A 482 41.37 -13.69 14.97
C VAL A 482 40.91 -12.24 15.04
N VAL A 483 40.80 -11.68 16.24
CA VAL A 483 40.59 -10.24 16.40
C VAL A 483 41.88 -9.52 15.98
N GLN A 484 41.77 -8.57 15.06
CA GLN A 484 42.86 -7.69 14.66
C GLN A 484 42.36 -6.25 14.63
N THR A 485 43.11 -5.37 15.27
CA THR A 485 42.88 -3.92 15.23
C THR A 485 43.24 -3.37 13.85
N SER A 486 42.33 -2.59 13.27
CA SER A 486 42.44 -2.01 11.94
C SER A 486 42.18 -0.49 12.00
N ASN A 487 43.07 0.31 11.44
CA ASN A 487 42.89 1.77 11.41
C ASN A 487 41.84 2.17 10.37
N HIS A 488 40.98 3.11 10.75
CA HIS A 488 39.88 3.60 9.92
C HIS A 488 39.78 5.13 9.96
N LEU A 489 39.21 5.68 8.90
CA LEU A 489 38.85 7.08 8.76
C LEU A 489 37.37 7.28 9.03
N PHE A 490 37.03 8.38 9.71
CA PHE A 490 35.67 8.75 10.05
C PHE A 490 35.39 10.19 9.63
N VAL A 491 34.22 10.45 9.04
CA VAL A 491 33.74 11.83 8.89
C VAL A 491 33.16 12.30 10.22
N ASP A 492 33.63 13.44 10.72
CA ASP A 492 33.19 14.09 11.95
C ASP A 492 31.87 14.86 11.71
N LEU A 493 30.77 14.11 11.57
CA LEU A 493 29.44 14.68 11.45
C LEU A 493 29.06 15.62 12.60
N PRO A 494 29.40 15.37 13.89
CA PRO A 494 29.13 16.34 14.95
C PRO A 494 29.69 17.73 14.65
N LYS A 495 30.92 17.80 14.13
CA LYS A 495 31.55 19.08 13.76
C LYS A 495 30.91 19.76 12.54
N LEU A 496 30.28 18.99 11.66
CA LEU A 496 29.55 19.47 10.47
C LEU A 496 28.08 19.81 10.75
N GLU A 497 27.52 19.32 11.86
CA GLU A 497 26.10 19.46 12.21
C GLU A 497 25.59 20.91 12.18
N PRO A 498 26.33 21.93 12.67
CA PRO A 498 25.85 23.31 12.62
C PRO A 498 25.65 23.83 11.19
N LEU A 499 26.60 23.54 10.28
CA LEU A 499 26.49 23.93 8.86
C LEU A 499 25.32 23.24 8.18
N LEU A 500 25.13 21.95 8.48
CA LEU A 500 24.02 21.17 7.95
C LEU A 500 22.67 21.71 8.44
N LYS A 501 22.53 22.03 9.73
CA LYS A 501 21.29 22.60 10.30
C LYS A 501 20.90 23.91 9.62
N THR A 502 21.87 24.79 9.35
CA THR A 502 21.62 26.04 8.62
C THR A 502 21.04 25.76 7.23
N HIS A 503 21.65 24.83 6.48
CA HIS A 503 21.15 24.41 5.16
C HIS A 503 19.74 23.81 5.26
N LEU A 504 19.53 22.87 6.18
CA LEU A 504 18.25 22.17 6.37
C LEU A 504 17.10 23.13 6.71
N ASN A 505 17.33 24.09 7.60
CA ASN A 505 16.32 25.09 7.95
C ASN A 505 15.87 25.88 6.72
N GLN A 506 16.81 26.31 5.88
CA GLN A 506 16.52 27.05 4.65
C GLN A 506 15.73 26.20 3.65
N VAL A 507 16.17 24.95 3.37
CA VAL A 507 15.51 24.10 2.36
C VAL A 507 14.20 23.48 2.84
N PHE A 508 13.96 23.37 4.16
CA PHE A 508 12.67 22.94 4.69
C PHE A 508 11.57 23.99 4.54
N GLU A 509 11.95 25.27 4.53
CA GLU A 509 11.06 26.41 4.32
C GLU A 509 10.79 26.64 2.83
N THR A 510 11.83 26.56 2.00
CA THR A 510 11.77 26.96 0.58
C THR A 510 11.61 25.80 -0.39
N GLY A 511 12.04 24.60 -0.01
CA GLY A 511 12.08 23.42 -0.88
C GLY A 511 10.89 22.47 -0.72
N THR A 512 10.73 21.61 -1.71
CA THR A 512 9.70 20.56 -1.76
C THR A 512 10.26 19.30 -1.12
N TRP A 513 9.93 19.08 0.14
CA TRP A 513 10.36 17.88 0.88
C TRP A 513 9.15 17.08 1.34
N THR A 514 9.16 15.78 1.06
CA THR A 514 8.12 14.88 1.55
C THR A 514 8.17 14.78 3.08
N ASN A 515 7.01 14.59 3.70
CA ASN A 515 6.90 14.62 5.17
C ASN A 515 7.76 13.52 5.83
N ASN A 516 7.77 12.31 5.26
CA ASN A 516 8.62 11.22 5.73
C ASN A 516 10.13 11.58 5.70
N ALA A 517 10.60 12.26 4.65
CA ALA A 517 11.99 12.72 4.56
C ALA A 517 12.31 13.74 5.66
N LYS A 518 11.41 14.72 5.91
CA LYS A 518 11.57 15.69 7.00
C LYS A 518 11.62 15.00 8.36
N VAL A 519 10.71 14.06 8.63
CA VAL A 519 10.63 13.33 9.91
C VAL A 519 11.89 12.50 10.15
N ILE A 520 12.34 11.72 9.17
CA ILE A 520 13.55 10.90 9.27
C ILE A 520 14.78 11.78 9.52
N THR A 521 14.93 12.87 8.75
CA THR A 521 16.05 13.79 8.88
C THR A 521 16.07 14.46 10.26
N ASN A 522 14.92 14.98 10.71
CA ASN A 522 14.82 15.60 12.04
C ASN A 522 15.08 14.61 13.18
N SER A 523 14.73 13.33 13.02
CA SER A 523 15.09 12.30 14.00
C SER A 523 16.61 12.16 14.12
N TRP A 524 17.32 12.06 12.99
CA TRP A 524 18.79 11.96 12.99
C TRP A 524 19.46 13.17 13.61
N ILE A 525 18.95 14.38 13.34
CA ILE A 525 19.48 15.62 13.91
C ILE A 525 19.19 15.71 15.42
N ARG A 526 17.98 15.34 15.85
CA ARG A 526 17.59 15.37 17.28
C ARG A 526 18.42 14.39 18.12
N ASP A 527 18.70 13.20 17.58
CA ASP A 527 19.44 12.15 18.30
C ASP A 527 20.95 12.48 18.43
N GLY A 528 21.42 13.53 17.74
CA GLY A 528 22.81 13.98 17.70
C GLY A 528 23.63 13.19 16.68
N LEU A 529 24.32 13.90 15.77
CA LEU A 529 25.13 13.24 14.76
C LEU A 529 26.40 12.63 15.38
N LYS A 530 26.76 11.44 14.93
CA LYS A 530 27.95 10.70 15.39
C LYS A 530 28.97 10.57 14.26
N PRO A 531 30.28 10.48 14.56
CA PRO A 531 31.28 10.17 13.54
C PRO A 531 30.93 8.90 12.77
N ARG A 532 31.10 8.91 11.45
CA ARG A 532 30.77 7.75 10.60
C ARG A 532 32.02 7.25 9.87
N CYS A 533 32.29 5.96 9.98
CA CYS A 533 33.43 5.34 9.32
C CYS A 533 33.27 5.34 7.80
N ILE A 534 34.20 5.98 7.10
CA ILE A 534 34.21 6.15 5.63
C ILE A 534 35.23 5.26 4.93
N SER A 535 35.90 4.34 5.62
CA SER A 535 36.90 3.43 5.03
C SER A 535 36.54 1.96 5.30
N ARG A 536 36.92 1.06 4.39
CA ARG A 536 36.69 -0.39 4.52
C ARG A 536 37.88 -1.19 4.03
N ASP A 537 38.09 -2.32 4.68
CA ASP A 537 39.05 -3.35 4.30
C ASP A 537 38.52 -4.22 3.14
N LEU A 538 38.31 -3.60 1.99
CA LEU A 538 37.85 -4.25 0.76
C LEU A 538 38.83 -3.96 -0.39
N LYS A 539 38.72 -4.72 -1.48
CA LYS A 539 39.50 -4.46 -2.70
C LYS A 539 38.67 -3.80 -3.78
N TRP A 540 37.36 -4.04 -3.80
CA TRP A 540 36.44 -3.44 -4.75
C TRP A 540 35.77 -2.17 -4.19
N GLY A 541 36.40 -1.02 -4.44
CA GLY A 541 35.96 0.31 -4.02
C GLY A 541 36.90 1.40 -4.50
N THR A 542 36.52 2.66 -4.29
CA THR A 542 37.40 3.81 -4.55
C THR A 542 38.59 3.81 -3.59
N PRO A 543 39.85 3.83 -4.04
CA PRO A 543 41.01 3.75 -3.15
C PRO A 543 41.16 4.98 -2.27
N VAL A 544 41.57 4.79 -1.01
CA VAL A 544 41.84 5.89 -0.08
C VAL A 544 43.25 6.45 -0.34
N PRO A 545 43.41 7.74 -0.67
CA PRO A 545 44.69 8.31 -1.10
C PRO A 545 45.54 8.75 0.10
N LEU A 546 45.63 7.95 1.17
CA LEU A 546 46.34 8.30 2.40
C LEU A 546 47.32 7.20 2.78
N GLU A 547 48.55 7.61 3.14
CA GLU A 547 49.57 6.68 3.62
C GLU A 547 49.06 5.90 4.85
N GLY A 548 49.29 4.59 4.86
CA GLY A 548 48.75 3.66 5.86
C GLY A 548 47.31 3.19 5.59
N TYR A 549 46.67 3.65 4.52
CA TYR A 549 45.32 3.26 4.08
C TYR A 549 45.27 2.78 2.62
N THR A 550 46.42 2.61 1.97
CA THR A 550 46.53 2.27 0.54
C THR A 550 45.96 0.89 0.18
N ASP A 551 45.79 0.01 1.16
CA ASP A 551 45.18 -1.32 1.00
C ASP A 551 43.67 -1.33 1.29
N LYS A 552 43.08 -0.16 1.58
CA LYS A 552 41.68 0.08 1.91
C LYS A 552 40.99 0.93 0.83
N VAL A 553 39.66 0.88 0.84
CA VAL A 553 38.80 1.66 -0.04
C VAL A 553 37.84 2.51 0.77
N PHE A 554 37.27 3.55 0.16
CA PHE A 554 36.17 4.29 0.75
C PHE A 554 34.95 3.37 0.92
N TYR A 555 34.20 3.63 1.99
CA TYR A 555 32.95 2.95 2.23
C TYR A 555 31.91 3.43 1.23
N VAL A 556 31.17 2.49 0.61
CA VAL A 556 30.18 2.79 -0.43
C VAL A 556 29.17 3.87 -0.03
N TRP A 557 28.77 3.95 1.23
CA TRP A 557 27.81 4.97 1.67
C TRP A 557 28.40 6.37 1.88
N PHE A 558 29.73 6.52 1.76
CA PHE A 558 30.40 7.82 1.62
C PHE A 558 30.45 8.27 0.16
N ASP A 559 30.84 7.38 -0.77
CA ASP A 559 31.13 7.78 -2.15
C ASP A 559 30.03 7.44 -3.17
N ALA A 560 29.04 6.60 -2.86
CA ALA A 560 27.92 6.33 -3.77
C ALA A 560 27.13 7.60 -4.13
N PRO A 561 26.79 8.51 -3.20
CA PRO A 561 26.18 9.79 -3.56
C PRO A 561 27.10 10.72 -4.37
N ILE A 562 28.43 10.60 -4.21
CA ILE A 562 29.40 11.29 -5.09
C ILE A 562 29.30 10.77 -6.53
N GLY A 563 28.79 9.54 -6.69
CA GLY A 563 28.39 8.95 -7.97
C GLY A 563 27.52 9.87 -8.83
N TYR A 564 26.62 10.67 -8.26
CA TYR A 564 25.83 11.62 -9.07
C TYR A 564 26.70 12.67 -9.76
N ILE A 565 27.74 13.14 -9.07
CA ILE A 565 28.67 14.15 -9.56
C ILE A 565 29.59 13.53 -10.61
N SER A 566 30.13 12.33 -10.35
CA SER A 566 31.01 11.65 -11.32
C SER A 566 30.28 11.18 -12.56
N ILE A 567 29.01 10.79 -12.45
CA ILE A 567 28.13 10.51 -13.60
C ILE A 567 27.94 11.77 -14.44
N ALA A 568 27.72 12.93 -13.82
CA ALA A 568 27.65 14.21 -14.54
C ALA A 568 28.99 14.57 -15.21
N ALA A 569 30.12 14.30 -14.55
CA ALA A 569 31.45 14.53 -15.10
C ALA A 569 31.77 13.65 -16.31
N ASN A 570 31.29 12.40 -16.29
CA ASN A 570 31.38 11.51 -17.45
C ASN A 570 30.43 11.92 -18.60
N TYR A 571 29.33 12.61 -18.29
CA TYR A 571 28.42 13.16 -19.29
C TYR A 571 28.96 14.43 -19.97
N THR A 572 29.57 15.34 -19.20
CA THR A 572 30.13 16.59 -19.73
C THR A 572 31.32 17.08 -18.92
N LYS A 573 32.32 17.65 -19.59
CA LYS A 573 33.48 18.29 -18.95
C LYS A 573 33.08 19.50 -18.10
N ASP A 574 31.97 20.13 -18.43
CA ASP A 574 31.43 21.32 -17.76
C ASP A 574 30.49 20.98 -16.58
N TRP A 575 30.61 19.79 -15.99
CA TRP A 575 29.72 19.28 -14.92
C TRP A 575 29.62 20.19 -13.71
N GLN A 576 30.69 20.96 -13.43
CA GLN A 576 30.74 21.93 -12.34
C GLN A 576 29.69 23.03 -12.50
N LYS A 577 29.25 23.36 -13.73
CA LYS A 577 28.16 24.32 -13.94
C LYS A 577 26.85 23.86 -13.30
N TRP A 578 26.62 22.55 -13.20
CA TRP A 578 25.46 21.95 -12.53
C TRP A 578 25.71 21.74 -11.03
N TRP A 579 26.87 21.19 -10.67
CA TRP A 579 27.14 20.72 -9.30
C TRP A 579 27.89 21.70 -8.41
N LYS A 580 28.37 22.83 -8.93
CA LYS A 580 29.03 23.90 -8.17
C LYS A 580 28.39 25.27 -8.48
N ASN A 581 27.06 25.31 -8.48
CA ASN A 581 26.29 26.48 -8.88
C ASN A 581 24.94 26.56 -8.13
N PRO A 582 24.95 26.58 -6.78
CA PRO A 582 23.73 26.51 -5.96
C PRO A 582 22.80 27.71 -6.14
N GLU A 583 23.28 28.83 -6.68
CA GLU A 583 22.50 30.04 -6.91
C GLU A 583 21.58 29.94 -8.14
N ASN A 584 21.95 29.11 -9.13
CA ASN A 584 21.24 29.01 -10.41
C ASN A 584 20.68 27.62 -10.69
N VAL A 585 20.94 26.63 -9.83
CA VAL A 585 20.53 25.23 -10.01
C VAL A 585 19.71 24.75 -8.83
N GLU A 586 18.52 24.24 -9.12
CA GLU A 586 17.66 23.55 -8.16
C GLU A 586 17.83 22.03 -8.30
N MET A 587 18.31 21.36 -7.25
CA MET A 587 18.46 19.91 -7.23
C MET A 587 17.25 19.20 -6.61
N TYR A 588 16.69 18.24 -7.35
CA TYR A 588 15.67 17.29 -6.90
C TYR A 588 16.28 15.88 -6.77
N ASN A 589 16.19 15.28 -5.58
CA ASN A 589 16.53 13.88 -5.35
C ASN A 589 15.26 13.03 -5.19
N PHE A 590 15.11 11.99 -6.02
CA PHE A 590 14.04 10.99 -5.90
C PHE A 590 14.58 9.67 -5.37
N LEU A 591 14.02 9.19 -4.26
CA LEU A 591 14.54 8.01 -3.57
C LEU A 591 13.47 7.30 -2.72
N GLY A 592 13.73 6.05 -2.33
CA GLY A 592 12.97 5.39 -1.27
C GLY A 592 13.42 5.84 0.13
N LYS A 593 12.52 5.82 1.12
CA LYS A 593 12.77 6.34 2.48
C LYS A 593 14.07 5.88 3.16
N ASP A 594 14.55 4.68 2.86
CA ASP A 594 15.81 4.15 3.42
C ASP A 594 17.05 4.96 3.06
N ASN A 595 17.00 5.63 1.89
CA ASN A 595 18.11 6.43 1.39
C ASN A 595 18.13 7.86 1.97
N VAL A 596 17.09 8.27 2.70
CA VAL A 596 16.95 9.65 3.22
C VAL A 596 18.18 10.07 4.03
N PRO A 597 18.67 9.33 5.05
CA PRO A 597 19.79 9.81 5.87
C PRO A 597 21.08 10.06 5.08
N PHE A 598 21.32 9.28 4.03
CA PHE A 598 22.50 9.44 3.19
C PHE A 598 22.43 10.72 2.36
N HIS A 599 21.23 11.11 1.91
CA HIS A 599 21.01 12.24 1.02
C HIS A 599 20.61 13.53 1.76
N SER A 600 20.15 13.44 3.01
CA SER A 600 19.75 14.61 3.82
C SER A 600 20.76 14.96 4.91
N VAL A 601 21.61 14.01 5.32
CA VAL A 601 22.60 14.21 6.39
C VAL A 601 24.02 14.02 5.88
N ILE A 602 24.38 12.80 5.49
CA ILE A 602 25.80 12.43 5.27
C ILE A 602 26.38 13.17 4.06
N PHE A 603 25.75 13.03 2.89
CA PHE A 603 26.25 13.65 1.67
C PHE A 603 26.19 15.18 1.71
N PRO A 604 25.08 15.84 2.12
CA PRO A 604 25.05 17.29 2.31
C PRO A 604 26.12 17.80 3.28
N ALA A 605 26.34 17.12 4.42
CA ALA A 605 27.39 17.50 5.36
C ALA A 605 28.79 17.45 4.71
N CYS A 606 29.07 16.42 3.90
CA CYS A 606 30.33 16.30 3.18
C CYS A 606 30.51 17.41 2.14
N LEU A 607 29.47 17.73 1.35
CA LEU A 607 29.53 18.80 0.36
C LEU A 607 29.71 20.18 0.98
N LEU A 608 28.98 20.47 2.06
CA LEU A 608 29.10 21.72 2.82
C LEU A 608 30.47 21.83 3.50
N GLY A 609 30.95 20.74 4.09
CA GLY A 609 32.27 20.67 4.73
C GLY A 609 33.44 20.85 3.76
N ALA A 610 33.26 20.44 2.50
CA ALA A 610 34.25 20.65 1.44
C ALA A 610 34.42 22.13 1.04
N LYS A 611 33.42 22.98 1.33
CA LYS A 611 33.45 24.45 1.09
C LYS A 611 33.84 24.84 -0.34
N ASP A 612 33.31 24.13 -1.31
CA ASP A 612 33.69 24.24 -2.72
C ASP A 612 32.52 24.65 -3.62
N GLY A 613 31.58 25.40 -3.06
CA GLY A 613 30.43 25.95 -3.78
C GLY A 613 29.48 24.89 -4.34
N TYR A 614 29.42 23.70 -3.75
CA TYR A 614 28.58 22.61 -4.26
C TYR A 614 27.08 22.94 -4.23
N THR A 615 26.36 22.52 -5.27
CA THR A 615 24.90 22.44 -5.30
C THR A 615 24.46 21.32 -4.36
N VAL A 616 23.72 21.67 -3.32
CA VAL A 616 23.20 20.73 -2.30
C VAL A 616 21.70 20.59 -2.47
N VAL A 617 21.12 19.48 -2.02
CA VAL A 617 19.71 19.14 -2.24
C VAL A 617 18.77 20.27 -1.82
N ASN A 618 17.95 20.74 -2.77
CA ASN A 618 16.89 21.72 -2.55
C ASN A 618 15.55 21.01 -2.27
N HIS A 619 15.24 19.97 -3.05
CA HIS A 619 13.99 19.22 -2.97
C HIS A 619 14.27 17.73 -2.77
N MET A 620 13.65 17.12 -1.76
CA MET A 620 13.80 15.69 -1.47
C MET A 620 12.45 14.98 -1.56
N VAL A 621 12.34 14.10 -2.55
CA VAL A 621 11.11 13.36 -2.83
C VAL A 621 11.32 11.89 -2.43
N ALA A 622 10.97 11.58 -1.18
CA ALA A 622 11.08 10.23 -0.64
C ALA A 622 9.74 9.49 -0.64
N THR A 623 9.70 8.28 -1.21
CA THR A 623 8.49 7.42 -1.17
C THR A 623 8.53 6.42 -0.03
N GLU A 624 7.34 6.00 0.39
CA GLU A 624 7.11 4.78 1.17
C GLU A 624 7.31 3.52 0.27
N TYR A 625 7.08 2.33 0.81
CA TYR A 625 7.29 1.09 0.04
C TYR A 625 6.08 0.70 -0.81
N LEU A 626 6.37 0.06 -1.93
CA LEU A 626 5.40 -0.76 -2.66
C LEU A 626 5.58 -2.22 -2.23
N ASN A 627 4.54 -2.79 -1.65
CA ASN A 627 4.38 -4.21 -1.37
C ASN A 627 3.81 -4.95 -2.59
N TYR A 628 3.83 -6.27 -2.55
CA TYR A 628 3.32 -7.13 -3.62
C TYR A 628 2.26 -8.08 -3.06
N GLU A 629 1.01 -7.87 -3.47
CA GLU A 629 -0.17 -8.47 -2.84
C GLU A 629 -0.09 -8.29 -1.31
N ASP A 630 -0.31 -9.35 -0.55
CA ASP A 630 -0.24 -9.35 0.92
C ASP A 630 1.20 -9.51 1.46
N THR A 631 2.21 -9.43 0.60
CA THR A 631 3.60 -9.77 0.95
C THR A 631 4.62 -8.73 0.45
N LYS A 632 5.91 -8.96 0.71
CA LYS A 632 7.01 -8.18 0.14
C LYS A 632 7.61 -8.89 -1.07
N PHE A 633 8.09 -8.10 -2.03
CA PHE A 633 8.94 -8.59 -3.13
C PHE A 633 10.08 -9.46 -2.58
N SER A 634 10.29 -10.63 -3.18
CA SER A 634 11.28 -11.59 -2.70
C SER A 634 11.89 -12.38 -3.84
N LYS A 635 13.16 -12.11 -4.15
CA LYS A 635 13.92 -12.81 -5.19
C LYS A 635 14.15 -14.29 -4.83
N SER A 636 14.48 -14.59 -3.58
CA SER A 636 14.71 -15.97 -3.12
C SER A 636 13.46 -16.84 -3.19
N ARG A 637 12.27 -16.25 -2.96
CA ARG A 637 10.98 -16.94 -3.05
C ARG A 637 10.33 -16.83 -4.44
N ASN A 638 10.94 -16.08 -5.36
CA ASN A 638 10.38 -15.71 -6.65
C ASN A 638 8.95 -15.12 -6.54
N SER A 639 8.74 -14.27 -5.54
CA SER A 639 7.47 -13.60 -5.28
C SER A 639 7.56 -12.13 -5.69
N GLY A 640 6.63 -11.69 -6.53
CA GLY A 640 6.60 -10.36 -7.12
C GLY A 640 7.14 -10.27 -8.54
N VAL A 641 6.81 -9.18 -9.21
CA VAL A 641 7.24 -8.89 -10.58
C VAL A 641 8.56 -8.13 -10.56
N PHE A 642 9.57 -8.67 -11.24
CA PHE A 642 10.86 -8.01 -11.46
C PHE A 642 10.89 -7.31 -12.82
N GLY A 643 11.74 -6.30 -12.97
CA GLY A 643 11.74 -5.44 -14.15
C GLY A 643 12.03 -6.18 -15.47
N ASP A 644 12.88 -7.20 -15.42
CA ASP A 644 13.19 -8.09 -16.55
C ASP A 644 12.05 -9.07 -16.88
N GLN A 645 11.17 -9.33 -15.92
CA GLN A 645 10.01 -10.20 -16.08
C GLN A 645 8.78 -9.44 -16.59
N ALA A 646 8.66 -8.15 -16.28
CA ALA A 646 7.52 -7.31 -16.70
C ALA A 646 7.34 -7.31 -18.22
N GLN A 647 8.43 -7.21 -18.99
CA GLN A 647 8.42 -7.31 -20.46
C GLN A 647 7.93 -8.66 -21.02
N THR A 648 7.93 -9.72 -20.20
CA THR A 648 7.53 -11.07 -20.62
C THR A 648 6.05 -11.37 -20.39
N THR A 649 5.30 -10.44 -19.81
CA THR A 649 3.87 -10.64 -19.48
C THR A 649 2.95 -10.39 -20.68
N GLY A 650 3.46 -9.77 -21.74
CA GLY A 650 2.65 -9.31 -22.88
C GLY A 650 1.89 -8.01 -22.61
N ILE A 651 1.98 -7.45 -21.39
CA ILE A 651 1.40 -6.15 -21.05
C ILE A 651 2.41 -5.05 -21.39
N GLU A 652 1.94 -4.00 -22.05
CA GLU A 652 2.76 -2.85 -22.44
C GLU A 652 3.32 -2.09 -21.23
N SER A 653 4.52 -1.52 -21.38
CA SER A 653 5.19 -0.70 -20.35
C SER A 653 4.28 0.39 -19.79
N ASP A 654 3.57 1.11 -20.66
CA ASP A 654 2.77 2.27 -20.26
C ASP A 654 1.61 1.87 -19.33
N VAL A 655 1.07 0.64 -19.46
CA VAL A 655 0.04 0.13 -18.54
C VAL A 655 0.64 -0.12 -17.15
N TYR A 656 1.87 -0.65 -17.07
CA TYR A 656 2.60 -0.74 -15.80
C TYR A 656 2.89 0.64 -15.21
N ARG A 657 3.37 1.59 -16.03
CA ARG A 657 3.65 2.95 -15.58
C ARG A 657 2.41 3.61 -15.01
N PHE A 658 1.28 3.54 -15.73
CA PHE A 658 -0.01 4.04 -15.28
C PHE A 658 -0.37 3.51 -13.90
N TYR A 659 -0.41 2.18 -13.74
CA TYR A 659 -0.87 1.58 -12.50
C TYR A 659 0.05 1.88 -11.30
N LEU A 660 1.37 1.79 -11.51
CA LEU A 660 2.34 2.09 -10.47
C LEU A 660 2.26 3.56 -10.02
N LEU A 661 1.99 4.49 -10.94
CA LEU A 661 1.83 5.91 -10.63
C LEU A 661 0.46 6.22 -10.01
N TYR A 662 -0.59 5.52 -10.42
CA TYR A 662 -1.93 5.60 -9.82
C TYR A 662 -1.93 5.17 -8.34
N LEU A 663 -1.06 4.23 -7.99
CA LEU A 663 -0.84 3.74 -6.63
C LEU A 663 0.50 4.18 -6.02
N ARG A 664 1.11 5.26 -6.49
CA ARG A 664 2.43 5.67 -5.99
C ARG A 664 2.42 5.80 -4.45
N PRO A 665 3.36 5.17 -3.71
CA PRO A 665 3.40 5.19 -2.24
C PRO A 665 3.95 6.52 -1.71
N GLU A 666 3.13 7.57 -1.73
CA GLU A 666 3.55 8.92 -1.33
C GLU A 666 3.50 9.14 0.19
N SER A 667 2.36 8.84 0.82
CA SER A 667 2.11 9.09 2.24
C SER A 667 2.18 7.84 3.11
N GLN A 668 1.95 6.66 2.52
CA GLN A 668 1.94 5.36 3.19
C GLN A 668 2.35 4.28 2.19
N ASP A 669 2.71 3.11 2.73
CA ASP A 669 2.94 1.93 1.90
C ASP A 669 1.69 1.61 1.06
N THR A 670 1.92 1.13 -0.16
CA THR A 670 0.87 0.64 -1.07
C THR A 670 1.17 -0.80 -1.47
N ALA A 671 0.22 -1.48 -2.10
CA ALA A 671 0.42 -2.84 -2.58
C ALA A 671 0.05 -2.94 -4.06
N PHE A 672 0.91 -3.57 -4.85
CA PHE A 672 0.57 -4.00 -6.20
C PHE A 672 -0.38 -5.19 -6.09
N SER A 673 -1.57 -5.10 -6.70
CA SER A 673 -2.51 -6.22 -6.78
C SER A 673 -2.90 -6.49 -8.22
N TRP A 674 -2.84 -7.75 -8.63
CA TRP A 674 -3.21 -8.16 -9.98
C TRP A 674 -4.70 -7.92 -10.29
N ASP A 675 -5.58 -8.09 -9.30
CA ASP A 675 -7.02 -7.90 -9.49
C ASP A 675 -7.36 -6.41 -9.65
N ASP A 676 -6.70 -5.54 -8.88
CA ASP A 676 -6.86 -4.09 -9.02
C ASP A 676 -6.13 -3.56 -10.28
N PHE A 677 -5.03 -4.19 -10.71
CA PHE A 677 -4.37 -3.91 -12.00
C PHE A 677 -5.33 -4.10 -13.18
N LEU A 678 -6.01 -5.25 -13.22
CA LEU A 678 -7.06 -5.53 -14.22
C LEU A 678 -8.17 -4.48 -14.15
N LEU A 679 -8.68 -4.24 -12.92
CA LEU A 679 -9.80 -3.34 -12.70
C LEU A 679 -9.48 -1.94 -13.22
N LYS A 680 -8.34 -1.36 -12.83
CA LYS A 680 -7.96 0.01 -13.21
C LYS A 680 -7.61 0.14 -14.68
N ASN A 681 -7.02 -0.88 -15.30
CA ASN A 681 -6.87 -0.88 -16.76
C ASN A 681 -8.24 -0.80 -17.45
N ASN A 682 -9.16 -1.69 -17.09
CA ASN A 682 -10.43 -1.80 -17.79
C ASN A 682 -11.37 -0.62 -17.47
N SER A 683 -11.35 -0.10 -16.23
CA SER A 683 -12.22 1.02 -15.84
C SER A 683 -11.65 2.38 -16.26
N GLU A 684 -10.38 2.67 -15.95
CA GLU A 684 -9.83 4.02 -16.15
C GLU A 684 -9.19 4.21 -17.52
N LEU A 685 -8.40 3.25 -17.99
CA LEU A 685 -7.77 3.35 -19.29
C LEU A 685 -8.77 3.04 -20.40
N LEU A 686 -9.40 1.87 -20.39
CA LEU A 686 -10.28 1.46 -21.49
C LEU A 686 -11.62 2.21 -21.48
N ASN A 687 -12.39 2.13 -20.39
CA ASN A 687 -13.77 2.64 -20.36
C ASN A 687 -13.90 4.16 -20.16
N ASN A 688 -12.87 4.83 -19.64
CA ASN A 688 -12.84 6.28 -19.46
C ASN A 688 -11.95 6.96 -20.52
N LEU A 689 -10.62 6.90 -20.36
CA LEU A 689 -9.67 7.64 -21.20
C LEU A 689 -9.73 7.24 -22.68
N GLY A 690 -9.57 5.95 -22.95
CA GLY A 690 -9.61 5.39 -24.29
C GLY A 690 -10.97 5.56 -24.95
N ASN A 691 -12.05 5.33 -24.22
CA ASN A 691 -13.41 5.51 -24.72
C ASN A 691 -13.68 6.97 -25.15
N PHE A 692 -13.31 7.95 -24.32
CA PHE A 692 -13.50 9.36 -24.65
C PHE A 692 -12.78 9.72 -25.95
N ILE A 693 -11.47 9.46 -25.99
CA ILE A 693 -10.61 9.81 -27.11
C ILE A 693 -11.07 9.11 -28.39
N ASN A 694 -11.27 7.79 -28.32
CA ASN A 694 -11.67 7.01 -29.49
C ASN A 694 -13.02 7.49 -30.04
N ARG A 695 -14.02 7.75 -29.18
CA ARG A 695 -15.33 8.25 -29.63
C ARG A 695 -15.20 9.63 -30.28
N ALA A 696 -14.42 10.55 -29.70
CA ALA A 696 -14.23 11.89 -30.25
C ALA A 696 -13.58 11.83 -31.66
N LEU A 697 -12.47 11.10 -31.79
CA LEU A 697 -11.73 11.02 -33.04
C LEU A 697 -12.45 10.22 -34.13
N MET A 698 -13.06 9.08 -33.78
CA MET A 698 -13.85 8.30 -34.73
C MET A 698 -15.06 9.09 -35.24
N PHE A 699 -15.72 9.86 -34.38
CA PHE A 699 -16.85 10.68 -34.82
C PHE A 699 -16.40 11.79 -35.77
N LEU A 700 -15.30 12.48 -35.46
CA LEU A 700 -14.74 13.49 -36.36
C LEU A 700 -14.37 12.90 -37.72
N SER A 701 -13.73 11.73 -37.73
CA SER A 701 -13.33 11.01 -38.95
C SER A 701 -14.54 10.62 -39.79
N ASN A 702 -15.54 9.97 -39.20
CA ASN A 702 -16.69 9.40 -39.91
C ASN A 702 -17.70 10.45 -40.38
N ASN A 703 -17.92 11.50 -39.60
CA ASN A 703 -18.99 12.47 -39.86
C ASN A 703 -18.50 13.78 -40.47
N PHE A 704 -17.22 14.13 -40.28
CA PHE A 704 -16.64 15.40 -40.71
C PHE A 704 -15.33 15.22 -41.50
N GLY A 705 -15.09 14.03 -42.06
CA GLY A 705 -13.93 13.73 -42.91
C GLY A 705 -12.57 13.85 -42.19
N GLY A 706 -12.58 13.78 -40.86
CA GLY A 706 -11.38 13.95 -40.03
C GLY A 706 -10.89 15.40 -39.96
N VAL A 707 -11.73 16.37 -40.32
CA VAL A 707 -11.36 17.80 -40.31
C VAL A 707 -12.03 18.49 -39.14
N VAL A 708 -11.25 19.20 -38.33
CA VAL A 708 -11.76 20.05 -37.23
C VAL A 708 -12.67 21.13 -37.81
N GLN A 709 -13.87 21.25 -37.26
CA GLN A 709 -14.92 22.14 -37.75
C GLN A 709 -14.81 23.53 -37.11
N GLU A 710 -15.52 24.50 -37.69
CA GLU A 710 -15.75 25.79 -37.03
C GLU A 710 -16.48 25.59 -35.70
N MET A 711 -16.00 26.28 -34.66
CA MET A 711 -16.51 26.15 -33.29
C MET A 711 -17.18 27.47 -32.89
N SER A 712 -18.48 27.40 -32.64
CA SER A 712 -19.26 28.50 -32.06
C SER A 712 -19.60 28.13 -30.61
N GLU A 713 -18.82 28.62 -29.66
CA GLU A 713 -18.95 28.23 -28.24
C GLU A 713 -20.24 28.77 -27.61
N THR A 714 -21.01 27.89 -26.98
CA THR A 714 -22.14 28.23 -26.12
C THR A 714 -21.69 28.45 -24.67
N GLU A 715 -22.60 28.89 -23.80
CA GLU A 715 -22.31 29.00 -22.37
C GLU A 715 -21.89 27.65 -21.74
N GLU A 716 -22.52 26.54 -22.14
CA GLU A 716 -22.14 25.19 -21.71
C GLU A 716 -20.71 24.84 -22.13
N ASP A 717 -20.30 25.23 -23.34
CA ASP A 717 -18.94 25.00 -23.83
C ASP A 717 -17.92 25.80 -23.01
N ILE A 718 -18.23 27.05 -22.69
CA ILE A 718 -17.38 27.93 -21.89
C ILE A 718 -17.23 27.37 -20.46
N GLN A 719 -18.30 26.83 -19.88
CA GLN A 719 -18.24 26.13 -18.58
C GLN A 719 -17.29 24.93 -18.64
N LEU A 720 -17.36 24.10 -19.69
CA LEU A 720 -16.43 23.00 -19.88
C LEU A 720 -14.98 23.48 -20.01
N LEU A 721 -14.74 24.55 -20.78
CA LEU A 721 -13.40 25.14 -20.92
C LEU A 721 -12.84 25.58 -19.56
N ALA A 722 -13.66 26.20 -18.70
CA ALA A 722 -13.27 26.61 -17.36
C ALA A 722 -12.99 25.40 -16.43
N GLN A 723 -13.81 24.35 -16.51
CA GLN A 723 -13.59 23.10 -15.77
C GLN A 723 -12.26 22.44 -16.16
N ILE A 724 -11.98 22.34 -17.46
CA ILE A 724 -10.72 21.77 -17.97
C ILE A 724 -9.53 22.63 -17.54
N ASN A 725 -9.64 23.95 -17.61
CA ASN A 725 -8.60 24.86 -17.12
C ASN A 725 -8.32 24.69 -15.63
N SER A 726 -9.37 24.52 -14.82
CA SER A 726 -9.21 24.23 -13.38
C SER A 726 -8.46 22.93 -13.14
N GLN A 727 -8.82 21.86 -13.85
CA GLN A 727 -8.12 20.57 -13.75
C GLN A 727 -6.67 20.64 -14.25
N LEU A 728 -6.42 21.41 -15.31
CA LEU A 728 -5.07 21.66 -15.83
C LEU A 728 -4.21 22.41 -14.81
N LYS A 729 -4.73 23.46 -14.18
CA LYS A 729 -4.05 24.15 -13.08
C LYS A 729 -3.78 23.19 -11.91
N GLY A 730 -4.75 22.35 -11.56
CA GLY A 730 -4.60 21.31 -10.55
C GLY A 730 -3.47 20.33 -10.88
N TYR A 731 -3.40 19.85 -12.12
CA TYR A 731 -2.33 18.99 -12.61
C TYR A 731 -0.96 19.68 -12.46
N VAL A 732 -0.81 20.90 -12.97
CA VAL A 732 0.44 21.65 -12.89
C VAL A 732 0.89 21.85 -11.44
N ASN A 733 -0.02 22.27 -10.56
CA ASN A 733 0.27 22.49 -9.14
C ASN A 733 0.68 21.19 -8.43
N ASN A 734 -0.01 20.09 -8.72
CA ASN A 734 0.32 18.79 -8.14
C ASN A 734 1.73 18.35 -8.56
N LEU A 735 2.10 18.50 -9.83
CA LEU A 735 3.40 18.05 -10.32
C LEU A 735 4.56 18.95 -9.88
N GLU A 736 4.37 20.28 -9.81
CA GLU A 736 5.34 21.20 -9.18
C GLU A 736 5.59 20.83 -7.71
N ALA A 737 4.56 20.37 -7.00
CA ALA A 737 4.65 19.90 -5.62
C ALA A 737 5.07 18.41 -5.50
N CYS A 738 5.42 17.75 -6.61
CA CYS A 738 5.78 16.32 -6.68
C CYS A 738 4.69 15.35 -6.15
N ARG A 739 3.41 15.75 -6.19
CA ARG A 739 2.20 14.93 -5.92
C ARG A 739 1.78 14.20 -7.20
N LEU A 740 2.63 13.28 -7.65
CA LEU A 740 2.49 12.60 -8.93
C LEU A 740 1.23 11.72 -9.00
N ARG A 741 0.80 11.16 -7.86
CA ARG A 741 -0.43 10.38 -7.75
C ARG A 741 -1.69 11.21 -7.99
N ASP A 742 -1.72 12.45 -7.55
CA ASP A 742 -2.88 13.31 -7.76
C ASP A 742 -2.93 13.89 -9.17
N GLY A 743 -1.76 14.13 -9.78
CA GLY A 743 -1.68 14.58 -11.17
C GLY A 743 -2.36 13.64 -12.16
N ILE A 744 -2.16 12.32 -12.05
CA ILE A 744 -2.83 11.37 -12.96
C ILE A 744 -4.35 11.38 -12.79
N ARG A 745 -4.84 11.68 -11.58
CA ARG A 745 -6.29 11.81 -11.33
C ARG A 745 -6.87 13.02 -12.04
N ASN A 746 -6.15 14.14 -12.11
CA ASN A 746 -6.60 15.30 -12.91
C ASN A 746 -6.78 14.92 -14.39
N ILE A 747 -5.87 14.13 -14.98
CA ILE A 747 -5.99 13.63 -16.35
C ILE A 747 -7.28 12.81 -16.52
N LEU A 748 -7.50 11.85 -15.63
CA LEU A 748 -8.68 10.98 -15.67
C LEU A 748 -9.98 11.77 -15.50
N THR A 749 -9.98 12.82 -14.67
CA THR A 749 -11.13 13.74 -14.51
C THR A 749 -11.41 14.55 -15.77
N ILE A 750 -10.39 15.07 -16.46
CA ILE A 750 -10.57 15.76 -17.75
C ILE A 750 -11.20 14.83 -18.78
N SER A 751 -10.79 13.55 -18.81
CA SER A 751 -11.43 12.55 -19.67
C SER A 751 -12.91 12.29 -19.29
N ARG A 752 -13.23 12.19 -17.99
CA ARG A 752 -14.62 12.03 -17.55
C ARG A 752 -15.49 13.22 -17.93
N LEU A 753 -14.98 14.46 -17.79
CA LEU A 753 -15.64 15.68 -18.26
C LEU A 753 -15.96 15.59 -19.76
N GLY A 754 -14.98 15.16 -20.56
CA GLY A 754 -15.17 14.97 -22.00
C GLY A 754 -16.22 13.90 -22.35
N ASN A 755 -16.20 12.76 -21.66
CA ASN A 755 -17.20 11.70 -21.82
C ASN A 755 -18.61 12.23 -21.51
N GLN A 756 -18.77 12.91 -20.36
CA GLN A 756 -20.04 13.47 -19.91
C GLN A 756 -20.56 14.52 -20.90
N TYR A 757 -19.70 15.44 -21.34
CA TYR A 757 -20.07 16.48 -22.30
C TYR A 757 -20.55 15.91 -23.64
N MET A 758 -19.84 14.92 -24.20
CA MET A 758 -20.30 14.22 -25.39
C MET A 758 -21.63 13.50 -25.17
N GLN A 759 -21.81 12.89 -24.00
CA GLN A 759 -23.02 12.14 -23.69
C GLN A 759 -24.25 13.04 -23.57
N ASN A 760 -24.08 14.21 -22.95
CA ASN A 760 -25.14 15.20 -22.79
C ASN A 760 -25.54 15.84 -24.13
N ASN A 761 -24.55 16.17 -24.96
CA ASN A 761 -24.79 16.85 -26.24
C ASN A 761 -25.24 15.90 -27.37
N LYS A 762 -24.99 14.59 -27.25
CA LYS A 762 -25.42 13.56 -28.21
C LYS A 762 -25.12 13.92 -29.68
N PRO A 763 -23.85 14.18 -30.06
CA PRO A 763 -23.48 14.60 -31.41
C PRO A 763 -23.93 13.61 -32.50
N TRP A 764 -24.07 12.31 -32.17
CA TRP A 764 -24.59 11.28 -33.10
C TRP A 764 -26.08 11.43 -33.45
N VAL A 765 -26.84 12.14 -32.62
CA VAL A 765 -28.21 12.54 -32.92
C VAL A 765 -28.20 13.83 -33.71
N LEU A 766 -27.49 14.85 -33.20
CA LEU A 766 -27.42 16.18 -33.82
C LEU A 766 -26.88 16.17 -35.25
N ALA A 767 -25.91 15.31 -35.56
CA ALA A 767 -25.34 15.19 -36.91
C ALA A 767 -26.34 14.68 -37.97
N LYS A 768 -27.48 14.13 -37.56
CA LYS A 768 -28.56 13.67 -38.45
C LYS A 768 -29.72 14.68 -38.56
N GLY A 769 -29.60 15.81 -37.86
CA GLY A 769 -30.63 16.84 -37.74
C GLY A 769 -30.54 17.95 -38.78
N THR A 770 -31.02 19.15 -38.41
CA THR A 770 -30.92 20.36 -39.23
C THR A 770 -29.48 20.82 -39.44
N GLU A 771 -29.26 21.79 -40.33
CA GLU A 771 -27.93 22.34 -40.55
C GLU A 771 -27.35 23.02 -39.30
N GLU A 772 -28.20 23.65 -38.47
CA GLU A 772 -27.82 24.20 -37.17
C GLU A 772 -27.41 23.10 -36.18
N GLU A 773 -28.14 21.99 -36.13
CA GLU A 773 -27.82 20.84 -35.28
C GLU A 773 -26.51 20.16 -35.73
N LYS A 774 -26.28 20.03 -37.04
CA LYS A 774 -25.01 19.54 -37.59
C LYS A 774 -23.84 20.45 -37.23
N LYS A 775 -24.00 21.77 -37.31
CA LYS A 775 -22.99 22.75 -36.85
C LYS A 775 -22.70 22.57 -35.36
N ARG A 776 -23.74 22.39 -34.53
CA ARG A 776 -23.57 22.12 -33.10
C ARG A 776 -22.78 20.82 -32.87
N ALA A 777 -23.10 19.74 -33.60
CA ALA A 777 -22.34 18.49 -33.54
C ALA A 777 -20.87 18.70 -33.92
N GLY A 778 -20.61 19.54 -34.93
CA GLY A 778 -19.27 19.95 -35.35
C GLY A 778 -18.49 20.66 -34.24
N THR A 779 -19.11 21.63 -33.55
CA THR A 779 -18.50 22.32 -32.40
C THR A 779 -18.14 21.33 -31.29
N VAL A 780 -19.09 20.51 -30.85
CA VAL A 780 -18.92 19.55 -29.74
C VAL A 780 -17.74 18.62 -30.01
N VAL A 781 -17.71 18.01 -31.19
CA VAL A 781 -16.70 17.00 -31.54
C VAL A 781 -15.33 17.63 -31.75
N SER A 782 -15.27 18.83 -32.32
CA SER A 782 -14.03 19.60 -32.51
C SER A 782 -13.42 20.06 -31.18
N LEU A 783 -14.26 20.46 -30.23
CA LEU A 783 -13.86 20.77 -28.86
C LEU A 783 -13.31 19.50 -28.19
N CYS A 784 -14.04 18.37 -28.21
CA CYS A 784 -13.57 17.08 -27.67
C CYS A 784 -12.26 16.60 -28.29
N THR A 785 -12.05 16.86 -29.59
CA THR A 785 -10.80 16.54 -30.29
C THR A 785 -9.63 17.39 -29.74
N ASN A 786 -9.86 18.66 -29.45
CA ASN A 786 -8.89 19.52 -28.76
C ASN A 786 -8.64 19.07 -27.30
N VAL A 787 -9.67 18.61 -26.57
CA VAL A 787 -9.47 18.00 -25.23
C VAL A 787 -8.59 16.76 -25.34
N SER A 788 -8.81 15.91 -26.36
CA SER A 788 -7.97 14.75 -26.63
C SER A 788 -6.52 15.16 -26.92
N CYS A 789 -6.31 16.27 -27.63
CA CYS A 789 -4.99 16.86 -27.85
C CYS A 789 -4.32 17.31 -26.54
N LEU A 790 -5.04 18.00 -25.66
CA LEU A 790 -4.51 18.35 -24.32
C LEU A 790 -4.16 17.09 -23.52
N LEU A 791 -5.06 16.11 -23.47
CA LEU A 791 -4.83 14.84 -22.76
C LEU A 791 -3.58 14.13 -23.26
N SER A 792 -3.30 14.16 -24.56
CA SER A 792 -2.08 13.59 -25.14
C SER A 792 -0.81 14.19 -24.52
N VAL A 793 -0.80 15.50 -24.25
CA VAL A 793 0.34 16.22 -23.65
C VAL A 793 0.43 15.91 -22.16
N LEU A 794 -0.69 15.97 -21.42
CA LEU A 794 -0.72 15.68 -19.98
C LEU A 794 -0.35 14.24 -19.66
N LEU A 795 -0.65 13.31 -20.58
CA LEU A 795 -0.34 11.90 -20.43
C LEU A 795 1.14 11.61 -20.68
N GLN A 796 1.87 12.46 -21.39
CA GLN A 796 3.26 12.21 -21.79
C GLN A 796 4.20 11.86 -20.62
N PRO A 797 4.13 12.54 -19.46
CA PRO A 797 4.95 12.16 -18.30
C PRO A 797 4.63 10.77 -17.75
N TYR A 798 3.39 10.30 -17.90
CA TYR A 798 2.88 9.06 -17.31
C TYR A 798 2.97 7.88 -18.27
N MET A 799 2.49 8.04 -19.50
CA MET A 799 2.42 7.02 -20.55
C MET A 799 2.97 7.62 -21.86
N PRO A 800 4.31 7.76 -21.98
CA PRO A 800 4.95 8.46 -23.08
C PRO A 800 4.70 7.82 -24.46
N SER A 801 4.54 6.50 -24.51
CA SER A 801 4.32 5.76 -25.76
C SER A 801 2.87 5.94 -26.22
N THR A 802 1.90 5.81 -25.32
CA THR A 802 0.49 6.09 -25.59
C THR A 802 0.27 7.55 -25.98
N SER A 803 0.95 8.49 -25.32
CA SER A 803 0.95 9.91 -25.68
C SER A 803 1.41 10.14 -27.12
N ALA A 804 2.52 9.54 -27.53
CA ALA A 804 3.04 9.66 -28.89
C ALA A 804 2.08 9.08 -29.94
N VAL A 805 1.51 7.89 -29.70
CA VAL A 805 0.50 7.28 -30.57
C VAL A 805 -0.73 8.19 -30.73
N LEU A 806 -1.20 8.78 -29.63
CA LEU A 806 -2.32 9.71 -29.68
C LEU A 806 -1.99 11.00 -30.45
N GLN A 807 -0.81 11.57 -30.24
CA GLN A 807 -0.36 12.75 -30.99
C GLN A 807 -0.26 12.45 -32.50
N GLU A 808 0.17 11.25 -32.87
CA GLU A 808 0.19 10.80 -34.28
C GLU A 808 -1.22 10.68 -34.87
N GLN A 809 -2.16 10.05 -34.15
CA GLN A 809 -3.57 9.97 -34.58
C GLN A 809 -4.20 11.36 -34.74
N LEU A 810 -3.82 12.32 -33.90
CA LEU A 810 -4.29 13.70 -33.98
C LEU A 810 -3.57 14.53 -35.06
N GLN A 811 -2.43 14.05 -35.57
CA GLN A 811 -1.47 14.88 -36.31
C GLN A 811 -1.13 16.16 -35.54
N ALA A 812 -0.94 16.05 -34.23
CA ALA A 812 -0.73 17.20 -33.36
C ALA A 812 0.57 17.94 -33.73
N PRO A 813 0.54 19.28 -33.84
CA PRO A 813 1.75 20.02 -34.17
C PRO A 813 2.76 19.90 -33.03
N PRO A 814 4.08 19.82 -33.29
CA PRO A 814 5.09 19.66 -32.24
C PRO A 814 5.03 20.72 -31.13
N SER A 815 4.53 21.92 -31.46
CA SER A 815 4.34 23.05 -30.54
C SER A 815 3.43 22.74 -29.34
N VAL A 816 2.56 21.72 -29.40
CA VAL A 816 1.70 21.34 -28.26
C VAL A 816 2.49 20.78 -27.09
N ASN A 817 3.72 20.30 -27.31
CA ASN A 817 4.58 19.74 -26.27
C ASN A 817 5.27 20.84 -25.43
N CYS A 818 4.55 21.94 -25.17
CA CYS A 818 4.89 22.98 -24.22
C CYS A 818 3.63 23.38 -23.45
N LEU A 819 3.62 23.08 -22.16
CA LEU A 819 2.47 23.25 -21.29
C LEU A 819 2.45 24.67 -20.70
N SER A 820 1.60 25.52 -21.28
CA SER A 820 1.41 26.92 -20.89
C SER A 820 0.60 27.11 -19.59
N GLY A 821 -0.08 26.06 -19.10
CA GLY A 821 -0.95 26.11 -17.93
C GLY A 821 -2.39 26.57 -18.21
N GLU A 822 -2.71 26.84 -19.47
CA GLU A 822 -4.04 27.21 -19.95
C GLU A 822 -4.46 26.32 -21.13
N PHE A 823 -5.75 26.07 -21.26
CA PHE A 823 -6.32 25.26 -22.33
C PHE A 823 -6.58 26.13 -23.57
N VAL A 824 -5.73 25.93 -24.57
CA VAL A 824 -5.77 26.64 -25.86
C VAL A 824 -6.25 25.68 -26.95
N ALA A 825 -7.06 26.18 -27.89
CA ALA A 825 -7.47 25.44 -29.08
C ALA A 825 -6.28 25.17 -30.02
N SER A 826 -5.51 24.12 -29.73
CA SER A 826 -4.29 23.77 -30.44
C SER A 826 -4.56 23.25 -31.85
N LEU A 827 -5.74 22.65 -32.07
CA LEU A 827 -6.21 22.17 -33.36
C LEU A 827 -7.31 23.11 -33.84
N ARG A 828 -6.95 24.00 -34.78
CA ARG A 828 -7.86 25.02 -35.33
C ARG A 828 -8.76 24.47 -36.43
N PRO A 829 -9.89 25.12 -36.75
CA PRO A 829 -10.73 24.74 -37.87
C PRO A 829 -9.91 24.53 -39.15
N GLY A 830 -10.22 23.46 -39.89
CA GLY A 830 -9.45 23.03 -41.07
C GLY A 830 -8.29 22.08 -40.77
N HIS A 831 -7.88 21.90 -39.51
CA HIS A 831 -6.89 20.88 -39.12
C HIS A 831 -7.41 19.48 -39.45
N LYS A 832 -6.58 18.66 -40.10
CA LYS A 832 -6.93 17.29 -40.47
C LYS A 832 -6.21 16.29 -39.58
N ILE A 833 -6.97 15.46 -38.85
CA ILE A 833 -6.41 14.39 -38.03
C ILE A 833 -5.96 13.20 -38.89
N GLY A 834 -5.16 12.32 -38.29
CA GLY A 834 -4.75 11.03 -38.87
C GLY A 834 -5.86 9.98 -38.75
N GLN A 835 -5.48 8.71 -38.82
CA GLN A 835 -6.42 7.59 -38.68
C GLN A 835 -6.64 7.24 -37.20
N PRO A 836 -7.87 7.35 -36.67
CA PRO A 836 -8.13 6.98 -35.28
C PRO A 836 -8.01 5.45 -35.09
N SER A 837 -7.48 5.05 -33.93
CA SER A 837 -7.45 3.64 -33.52
C SER A 837 -7.58 3.50 -31.99
N PRO A 838 -8.14 2.39 -31.48
CA PRO A 838 -8.20 2.15 -30.03
C PRO A 838 -6.81 2.23 -29.38
N LEU A 839 -6.70 2.97 -28.28
CA LEU A 839 -5.44 3.18 -27.56
C LEU A 839 -5.11 2.07 -26.56
N PHE A 840 -6.14 1.42 -26.01
CA PHE A 840 -5.99 0.44 -24.94
C PHE A 840 -6.72 -0.84 -25.28
N GLN A 841 -6.17 -1.95 -24.81
CA GLN A 841 -6.79 -3.26 -24.90
C GLN A 841 -7.36 -3.67 -23.54
N LYS A 842 -8.46 -4.42 -23.57
CA LYS A 842 -9.01 -5.03 -22.36
C LYS A 842 -8.06 -6.11 -21.86
N ILE A 843 -7.82 -6.13 -20.56
CA ILE A 843 -7.12 -7.22 -19.89
C ILE A 843 -8.16 -8.26 -19.45
N GLU A 844 -7.97 -9.51 -19.89
CA GLU A 844 -8.86 -10.61 -19.53
C GLU A 844 -8.49 -11.23 -18.17
N ALA A 845 -9.51 -11.67 -17.43
CA ALA A 845 -9.33 -12.26 -16.10
C ALA A 845 -8.47 -13.54 -16.11
N THR A 846 -8.52 -14.30 -17.20
CA THR A 846 -7.70 -15.50 -17.38
C THR A 846 -6.21 -15.17 -17.45
N THR A 847 -5.83 -14.18 -18.25
CA THR A 847 -4.44 -13.68 -18.33
C THR A 847 -3.93 -13.25 -16.96
N ILE A 848 -4.76 -12.57 -16.18
CA ILE A 848 -4.38 -12.08 -14.85
C ILE A 848 -4.26 -13.22 -13.84
N ALA A 849 -5.15 -14.21 -13.88
CA ALA A 849 -5.03 -15.41 -13.05
C ALA A 849 -3.73 -16.18 -13.33
N GLU A 850 -3.32 -16.30 -14.60
CA GLU A 850 -2.06 -16.93 -15.00
C GLU A 850 -0.85 -16.15 -14.48
N LEU A 851 -0.83 -14.83 -14.66
CA LEU A 851 0.26 -13.97 -14.17
C LEU A 851 0.34 -13.96 -12.64
N LYS A 852 -0.80 -13.85 -11.94
CA LYS A 852 -0.88 -13.93 -10.48
C LYS A 852 -0.28 -15.25 -9.98
N THR A 853 -0.61 -16.36 -10.62
CA THR A 853 -0.02 -17.68 -10.30
C THR A 853 1.49 -17.70 -10.57
N LYS A 854 1.94 -17.19 -11.73
CA LYS A 854 3.35 -17.14 -12.13
C LYS A 854 4.22 -16.38 -11.14
N PHE A 855 3.69 -15.33 -10.52
CA PHE A 855 4.44 -14.41 -9.65
C PHE A 855 4.07 -14.51 -8.15
N ALA A 856 3.25 -15.49 -7.74
CA ALA A 856 2.89 -15.68 -6.33
C ALA A 856 4.09 -16.05 -5.43
N GLY A 857 5.08 -16.73 -6.01
CA GLY A 857 6.24 -17.27 -5.29
C GLY A 857 5.98 -18.64 -4.65
N LYS A 858 7.00 -19.21 -4.00
CA LYS A 858 6.89 -20.49 -3.29
C LYS A 858 6.23 -20.31 -1.90
N PRO A 859 5.40 -21.26 -1.42
CA PRO A 859 4.77 -21.20 -0.10
C PRO A 859 5.79 -21.04 1.03
N GLU A 860 5.38 -20.34 2.10
CA GLU A 860 6.20 -20.11 3.29
C GLU A 860 6.34 -21.43 4.10
N GLU A 861 7.55 -21.99 4.21
CA GLU A 861 7.84 -22.99 5.24
C GLU A 861 7.86 -22.29 6.59
N LYS A 862 6.78 -22.44 7.37
CA LYS A 862 6.73 -21.93 8.74
C LYS A 862 7.83 -22.61 9.57
N PRO A 863 8.64 -21.87 10.36
CA PRO A 863 9.51 -22.48 11.36
C PRO A 863 8.65 -23.29 12.33
N ALA A 864 8.95 -24.57 12.49
CA ALA A 864 8.23 -25.44 13.42
C ALA A 864 8.33 -24.86 14.85
N PRO A 865 7.23 -24.84 15.63
CA PRO A 865 7.29 -24.42 17.03
C PRO A 865 8.12 -25.44 17.82
N LYS A 866 9.26 -25.01 18.39
CA LYS A 866 10.09 -25.81 19.29
C LYS A 866 9.30 -26.15 20.55
N LYS A 867 8.86 -27.41 20.69
CA LYS A 867 8.37 -27.96 21.96
C LYS A 867 9.56 -28.26 22.87
N GLN A 868 9.45 -27.81 24.12
CA GLN A 868 10.35 -28.10 25.23
C GLN A 868 10.44 -29.61 25.47
N GLY A 869 11.66 -30.05 25.81
CA GLY A 869 12.03 -31.46 25.87
C GLY A 869 11.41 -32.25 27.02
N ASN A 870 11.30 -33.55 26.80
CA ASN A 870 11.46 -34.55 27.85
C ASN A 870 12.18 -35.78 27.29
N LYS A 871 13.13 -36.30 28.07
CA LYS A 871 14.01 -37.42 27.70
C LYS A 871 13.27 -38.76 27.72
N SER A 872 13.63 -39.65 26.78
CA SER A 872 13.93 -41.11 26.90
C SER A 872 13.41 -41.90 25.68
N PRO A 873 13.80 -43.19 25.46
CA PRO A 873 15.06 -43.77 24.95
C PRO A 873 14.83 -44.42 23.54
N PRO A 874 15.75 -45.21 22.94
CA PRO A 874 15.86 -45.35 21.48
C PRO A 874 14.85 -46.35 20.87
N VAL A 875 14.20 -46.00 19.76
CA VAL A 875 13.44 -46.96 18.93
C VAL A 875 13.61 -46.68 17.43
N VAL A 876 14.22 -47.68 16.79
CA VAL A 876 14.14 -48.19 15.41
C VAL A 876 13.21 -47.44 14.43
N SER A 877 13.80 -46.99 13.32
CA SER A 877 13.12 -46.48 12.13
C SER A 877 12.48 -47.61 11.32
N LEU A 878 11.17 -47.51 11.04
CA LEU A 878 10.51 -48.22 9.94
C LEU A 878 10.26 -47.21 8.81
N THR A 879 10.93 -47.40 7.68
CA THR A 879 10.80 -46.59 6.46
C THR A 879 9.57 -47.03 5.65
N ALA A 880 8.70 -46.09 5.28
CA ALA A 880 7.61 -46.32 4.32
C ALA A 880 8.16 -46.43 2.89
N ASN A 881 7.61 -47.34 2.07
CA ASN A 881 8.02 -47.57 0.68
C ASN A 881 7.47 -46.46 -0.24
N PRO A 882 8.30 -45.56 -0.81
CA PRO A 882 7.84 -44.39 -1.58
C PRO A 882 7.05 -44.75 -2.85
N LEU A 883 7.34 -45.91 -3.46
CA LEU A 883 6.67 -46.36 -4.68
C LEU A 883 5.21 -46.76 -4.45
N GLU A 884 4.88 -47.27 -3.26
CA GLU A 884 3.52 -47.66 -2.88
C GLU A 884 2.65 -46.42 -2.67
N VAL A 885 3.22 -45.37 -2.04
CA VAL A 885 2.56 -44.10 -1.77
C VAL A 885 2.24 -43.36 -3.08
N ASP A 886 3.17 -43.33 -4.03
CA ASP A 886 2.93 -42.71 -5.34
C ASP A 886 1.85 -43.47 -6.15
N ARG A 887 1.88 -44.81 -6.11
CA ARG A 887 0.86 -45.65 -6.78
C ARG A 887 -0.54 -45.41 -6.21
N LEU A 888 -0.67 -45.40 -4.88
CA LEU A 888 -1.94 -45.17 -4.19
C LEU A 888 -2.44 -43.73 -4.37
N THR A 889 -1.53 -42.74 -4.41
CA THR A 889 -1.89 -41.34 -4.68
C THR A 889 -2.51 -41.20 -6.07
N LYS A 890 -1.91 -41.83 -7.08
CA LYS A 890 -2.46 -41.85 -8.44
C LYS A 890 -3.81 -42.56 -8.51
N ALA A 891 -3.94 -43.72 -7.88
CA ALA A 891 -5.20 -44.46 -7.83
C ALA A 891 -6.35 -43.68 -7.15
N VAL A 892 -6.06 -42.93 -6.08
CA VAL A 892 -7.04 -42.05 -5.43
C VAL A 892 -7.48 -40.91 -6.36
N ALA A 893 -6.55 -40.32 -7.12
CA ALA A 893 -6.87 -39.27 -8.06
C ALA A 893 -7.76 -39.78 -9.22
N ASP A 894 -7.39 -40.91 -9.80
CA ASP A 894 -8.12 -41.53 -10.92
C ASP A 894 -9.53 -41.94 -10.49
N GLN A 895 -9.66 -42.58 -9.32
CA GLN A 895 -10.94 -42.97 -8.76
C GLN A 895 -11.82 -41.76 -8.37
N GLY A 896 -11.20 -40.67 -7.89
CA GLY A 896 -11.88 -39.42 -7.60
C GLY A 896 -12.47 -38.75 -8.85
N ASN A 897 -11.75 -38.83 -9.97
CA ASN A 897 -12.23 -38.33 -11.25
C ASN A 897 -13.38 -39.18 -11.80
N LYS A 898 -13.32 -40.51 -11.65
CA LYS A 898 -14.41 -41.42 -12.04
C LYS A 898 -15.71 -41.13 -11.28
N VAL A 899 -15.63 -40.92 -9.96
CA VAL A 899 -16.80 -40.52 -9.14
C VAL A 899 -17.38 -39.18 -9.60
N ARG A 900 -16.53 -38.21 -9.97
CA ARG A 900 -16.99 -36.91 -10.49
C ARG A 900 -17.71 -37.06 -11.83
N GLN A 901 -17.15 -37.86 -12.74
CA GLN A 901 -17.77 -38.12 -14.05
C GLN A 901 -19.13 -38.81 -13.89
N LEU A 902 -19.26 -39.80 -13.00
CA LEU A 902 -20.54 -40.48 -12.74
C LEU A 902 -21.59 -39.54 -12.12
N LYS A 903 -21.17 -38.64 -11.22
CA LYS A 903 -22.05 -37.60 -10.65
C LYS A 903 -22.50 -36.59 -11.71
N THR A 904 -21.60 -36.18 -12.61
CA THR A 904 -21.94 -35.27 -13.72
C THR A 904 -22.85 -35.94 -14.74
N ALA A 905 -22.67 -37.24 -14.99
CA ALA A 905 -23.51 -38.04 -15.89
C ALA A 905 -24.87 -38.43 -15.28
N LYS A 906 -25.17 -38.03 -14.03
CA LYS A 906 -26.39 -38.42 -13.28
C LYS A 906 -26.61 -39.94 -13.25
N ALA A 907 -25.51 -40.69 -13.10
CA ALA A 907 -25.57 -42.14 -12.93
C ALA A 907 -26.35 -42.51 -11.65
N ASP A 908 -26.79 -43.77 -11.58
CA ASP A 908 -27.63 -44.24 -10.49
C ASP A 908 -26.93 -44.08 -9.13
N LYS A 909 -27.71 -43.70 -8.11
CA LYS A 909 -27.15 -43.35 -6.79
C LYS A 909 -26.39 -44.51 -6.16
N SER A 910 -26.84 -45.76 -6.38
CA SER A 910 -26.16 -46.95 -5.89
C SER A 910 -24.79 -47.17 -6.54
N GLU A 911 -24.63 -46.78 -7.80
CA GLU A 911 -23.39 -46.91 -8.58
C GLU A 911 -22.37 -45.85 -8.16
N ILE A 912 -22.85 -44.62 -7.93
CA ILE A 912 -22.02 -43.54 -7.36
C ILE A 912 -21.54 -43.89 -5.95
N ASP A 913 -22.42 -44.44 -5.11
CA ASP A 913 -22.07 -44.78 -3.73
C ASP A 913 -21.04 -45.94 -3.65
N GLN A 914 -21.08 -46.90 -4.58
CA GLN A 914 -20.05 -47.95 -4.70
C GLN A 914 -18.68 -47.38 -5.09
N GLU A 915 -18.62 -46.48 -6.06
CA GLU A 915 -17.37 -45.89 -6.53
C GLU A 915 -16.79 -44.90 -5.49
N VAL A 916 -17.65 -44.25 -4.71
CA VAL A 916 -17.27 -43.44 -3.53
C VAL A 916 -16.69 -44.31 -2.42
N ALA A 917 -17.29 -45.48 -2.13
CA ALA A 917 -16.74 -46.41 -1.15
C ALA A 917 -15.34 -46.90 -1.54
N THR A 918 -15.12 -47.18 -2.82
CA THR A 918 -13.81 -47.56 -3.37
C THR A 918 -12.78 -46.42 -3.23
N LEU A 919 -13.20 -45.18 -3.49
CA LEU A 919 -12.36 -44.00 -3.28
C LEU A 919 -11.95 -43.82 -1.81
N LEU A 920 -12.89 -44.05 -0.88
CA LEU A 920 -12.63 -43.95 0.56
C LEU A 920 -11.66 -45.04 1.02
N GLN A 921 -11.77 -46.26 0.49
CA GLN A 921 -10.84 -47.34 0.80
C GLN A 921 -9.43 -47.04 0.27
N LEU A 922 -9.28 -46.58 -0.97
CA LEU A 922 -7.97 -46.20 -1.52
C LEU A 922 -7.30 -45.06 -0.73
N LYS A 923 -8.08 -44.11 -0.20
CA LYS A 923 -7.58 -43.06 0.69
C LYS A 923 -7.14 -43.61 2.05
N LYS A 924 -7.81 -44.64 2.55
CA LYS A 924 -7.43 -45.32 3.78
C LYS A 924 -6.11 -46.06 3.58
N ASP A 925 -5.98 -46.80 2.48
CA ASP A 925 -4.77 -47.52 2.12
C ASP A 925 -3.57 -46.58 1.91
N LEU A 926 -3.79 -45.41 1.30
CA LEU A 926 -2.77 -44.36 1.18
C LEU A 926 -2.32 -43.84 2.54
N THR A 927 -3.26 -43.58 3.45
CA THR A 927 -2.96 -43.14 4.83
C THR A 927 -2.16 -44.19 5.59
N THR A 928 -2.49 -45.48 5.42
CA THR A 928 -1.73 -46.59 5.99
C THR A 928 -0.32 -46.70 5.40
N ALA A 929 -0.17 -46.56 4.08
CA ALA A 929 1.13 -46.56 3.41
C ALA A 929 2.03 -45.37 3.81
N GLN A 930 1.43 -44.25 4.26
CA GLN A 930 2.13 -43.07 4.77
C GLN A 930 2.51 -43.15 6.26
N GLY A 931 2.25 -44.28 6.92
CA GLY A 931 2.71 -44.54 8.29
C GLY A 931 1.94 -43.82 9.41
N GLN A 932 0.72 -43.36 9.15
CA GLN A 932 -0.15 -42.77 10.18
C GLN A 932 -1.00 -43.86 10.86
N ALA A 933 -0.91 -43.97 12.19
CA ALA A 933 -1.62 -44.98 12.97
C ALA A 933 -3.14 -44.72 13.04
N THR A 934 -3.94 -45.75 12.80
CA THR A 934 -5.39 -45.81 13.05
C THR A 934 -5.70 -46.85 14.12
N GLU A 935 -6.56 -46.54 15.10
CA GLU A 935 -7.09 -47.49 16.08
C GLU A 935 -8.11 -48.50 15.47
N PRO A 936 -8.31 -49.69 16.10
CA PRO A 936 -8.63 -50.92 15.39
C PRO A 936 -10.12 -51.20 15.21
N VAL A 937 -10.47 -51.83 14.09
CA VAL A 937 -11.73 -52.58 13.90
C VAL A 937 -11.39 -54.07 13.99
N ALA A 938 -12.11 -54.81 14.83
CA ALA A 938 -12.08 -56.26 14.85
C ALA A 938 -12.92 -56.83 13.69
N ALA A 939 -12.29 -57.64 12.83
CA ALA A 939 -12.94 -58.57 11.91
C ALA A 939 -13.23 -59.90 12.68
N ASP A 940 -14.13 -60.81 12.29
CA ASP A 940 -14.40 -61.35 10.96
C ASP A 940 -15.60 -62.35 11.02
N LYS A 941 -16.13 -62.73 9.83
CA LYS A 941 -16.97 -63.90 9.45
C LYS A 941 -18.44 -63.90 9.89
N GLY A 942 -19.43 -64.21 9.05
CA GLY A 942 -19.47 -64.67 7.68
C GLY A 942 -20.82 -65.37 7.41
N ASN A 943 -21.51 -64.91 6.35
CA ASN A 943 -22.30 -65.69 5.39
C ASN A 943 -23.59 -66.47 5.80
N LYS A 944 -24.72 -66.07 5.18
CA LYS A 944 -25.63 -66.84 4.29
C LYS A 944 -27.15 -66.73 4.55
N VAL A 945 -27.83 -66.16 3.54
CA VAL A 945 -28.97 -66.71 2.75
C VAL A 945 -30.29 -67.07 3.46
N GLY A 946 -31.38 -66.43 3.01
CA GLY A 946 -32.52 -67.16 2.43
C GLY A 946 -33.94 -66.88 2.94
N ASN A 947 -34.75 -66.26 2.07
CA ASN A 947 -36.16 -66.56 1.72
C ASN A 947 -37.30 -66.31 2.73
N ASP A 948 -38.27 -65.42 2.38
CA ASP A 948 -39.61 -65.70 1.79
C ASP A 948 -40.57 -66.31 2.84
N LYS A 949 -41.86 -65.98 3.02
CA LYS A 949 -42.87 -65.08 2.42
C LYS A 949 -44.19 -65.38 3.18
N LYS A 950 -45.19 -64.49 3.04
CA LYS A 950 -46.67 -64.68 3.16
C LYS A 950 -47.31 -64.71 4.56
N LEU A 951 -48.20 -63.74 4.84
CA LEU A 951 -49.70 -63.76 4.81
C LEU A 951 -50.27 -64.31 6.13
N ASP A 952 -51.29 -63.77 6.81
CA ASP A 952 -52.56 -63.16 6.41
C ASP A 952 -53.14 -62.20 7.49
N ALA A 953 -54.18 -61.47 7.09
CA ALA A 953 -55.08 -60.52 7.80
C ALA A 953 -55.90 -61.17 8.96
N PRO A 954 -56.86 -60.52 9.70
CA PRO A 954 -57.53 -59.22 9.45
C PRO A 954 -57.93 -58.31 10.65
N GLU A 955 -58.44 -57.12 10.26
CA GLU A 955 -59.54 -56.27 10.81
C GLU A 955 -59.50 -55.47 12.14
N GLY A 956 -59.83 -54.17 12.00
CA GLY A 956 -60.48 -53.24 12.96
C GLY A 956 -59.55 -52.48 13.92
N THR A 957 -59.54 -51.16 14.11
CA THR A 957 -60.47 -50.04 13.88
C THR A 957 -59.71 -48.70 14.04
N ASN A 958 -60.22 -47.64 13.40
CA ASN A 958 -60.00 -46.19 13.58
C ASN A 958 -58.87 -45.66 14.50
N THR A 959 -57.97 -44.84 13.96
CA THR A 959 -57.88 -43.37 14.18
C THR A 959 -56.60 -42.80 13.57
N ASN A 960 -56.72 -41.69 12.84
CA ASN A 960 -55.63 -40.99 12.16
C ASN A 960 -54.75 -40.22 13.15
N GLY A 961 -53.42 -40.33 12.96
CA GLY A 961 -52.45 -39.30 13.33
C GLY A 961 -51.36 -39.75 14.30
N GLN A 962 -50.19 -40.20 13.79
CA GLN A 962 -48.91 -40.17 14.51
C GLN A 962 -47.74 -40.54 13.58
N ALA A 963 -47.22 -39.56 12.83
CA ALA A 963 -45.88 -39.60 12.23
C ALA A 963 -45.13 -38.25 12.32
N GLY A 964 -45.79 -37.20 12.85
CA GLY A 964 -45.19 -35.87 13.04
C GLY A 964 -44.41 -35.69 14.35
N ASP A 965 -44.68 -36.47 15.40
CA ASP A 965 -44.12 -36.18 16.73
C ASP A 965 -42.69 -36.69 16.96
N ALA A 966 -42.28 -37.81 16.34
CA ALA A 966 -40.97 -38.41 16.58
C ALA A 966 -39.82 -37.62 15.93
N ALA A 967 -40.01 -37.13 14.71
CA ALA A 967 -39.00 -36.33 14.01
C ALA A 967 -38.76 -34.98 14.71
N THR A 968 -39.84 -34.35 15.18
CA THR A 968 -39.80 -33.07 15.91
C THR A 968 -39.11 -33.22 17.28
N MET A 969 -39.30 -34.36 17.96
CA MET A 969 -38.63 -34.68 19.22
C MET A 969 -37.11 -34.89 19.03
N ILE A 970 -36.69 -35.62 17.98
CA ILE A 970 -35.27 -35.86 17.68
C ILE A 970 -34.57 -34.55 17.33
N GLU A 971 -35.19 -33.70 16.52
CA GLU A 971 -34.60 -32.42 16.11
C GLU A 971 -34.44 -31.47 17.31
N ARG A 972 -35.43 -31.44 18.20
CA ARG A 972 -35.37 -30.69 19.47
C ARG A 972 -34.26 -31.20 20.40
N LEU A 973 -34.22 -32.51 20.66
CA LEU A 973 -33.19 -33.12 21.53
C LEU A 973 -31.78 -32.95 20.94
N THR A 974 -31.64 -33.00 19.61
CA THR A 974 -30.36 -32.75 18.93
C THR A 974 -29.86 -31.34 19.20
N LYS A 975 -30.76 -30.35 19.15
CA LYS A 975 -30.43 -28.96 19.48
C LYS A 975 -30.08 -28.78 20.96
N GLU A 976 -30.85 -29.38 21.86
CA GLU A 976 -30.60 -29.30 23.31
C GLU A 976 -29.26 -29.95 23.70
N VAL A 977 -28.88 -31.06 23.06
CA VAL A 977 -27.56 -31.70 23.23
C VAL A 977 -26.43 -30.77 22.75
N ALA A 978 -26.61 -30.10 21.60
CA ALA A 978 -25.61 -29.18 21.06
C ALA A 978 -25.42 -27.96 21.99
N ASP A 979 -26.52 -27.37 22.44
CA ASP A 979 -26.51 -26.20 23.33
C ASP A 979 -25.90 -26.54 24.69
N GLN A 980 -26.26 -27.68 25.29
CA GLN A 980 -25.68 -28.13 26.54
C GLN A 980 -24.19 -28.51 26.39
N GLY A 981 -23.79 -29.04 25.23
CA GLY A 981 -22.39 -29.30 24.89
C GLY A 981 -21.54 -28.04 24.79
N ASN A 982 -22.14 -26.92 24.39
CA ASN A 982 -21.48 -25.62 24.38
C ASN A 982 -21.35 -25.05 25.79
N LYS A 983 -22.39 -25.18 26.64
CA LYS A 983 -22.30 -24.79 28.06
C LYS A 983 -21.20 -25.54 28.81
N VAL A 984 -21.02 -26.84 28.56
CA VAL A 984 -19.91 -27.62 29.14
C VAL A 984 -18.55 -27.12 28.66
N ARG A 985 -18.41 -26.78 27.38
CA ARG A 985 -17.17 -26.23 26.82
C ARG A 985 -16.85 -24.85 27.40
N GLU A 986 -17.87 -24.01 27.53
CA GLU A 986 -17.76 -22.68 28.10
C GLU A 986 -17.37 -22.75 29.58
N ALA A 987 -18.06 -23.59 30.38
CA ALA A 987 -17.72 -23.83 31.79
C ALA A 987 -16.30 -24.38 31.99
N LYS A 988 -15.81 -25.23 31.09
CA LYS A 988 -14.41 -25.71 31.12
C LYS A 988 -13.41 -24.62 30.73
N SER A 989 -13.73 -23.81 29.72
CA SER A 989 -12.87 -22.72 29.25
C SER A 989 -12.75 -21.57 30.25
N SER A 990 -13.82 -21.29 31.00
CA SER A 990 -13.86 -20.29 32.07
C SER A 990 -13.31 -20.78 33.41
N LYS A 991 -12.81 -22.03 33.47
CA LYS A 991 -12.28 -22.69 34.68
C LYS A 991 -13.28 -22.68 35.86
N ALA A 992 -14.56 -22.89 35.58
CA ALA A 992 -15.60 -23.01 36.62
C ALA A 992 -15.29 -24.15 37.61
N GLU A 993 -15.89 -24.11 38.80
CA GLU A 993 -15.69 -25.17 39.80
C GLU A 993 -16.03 -26.55 39.23
N LYS A 994 -15.21 -27.55 39.59
CA LYS A 994 -15.34 -28.92 39.08
C LYS A 994 -16.74 -29.50 39.34
N SER A 995 -17.37 -29.17 40.46
CA SER A 995 -18.75 -29.56 40.81
C SER A 995 -19.78 -29.06 39.78
N ILE A 996 -19.59 -27.85 39.25
CA ILE A 996 -20.47 -27.25 38.23
C ILE A 996 -20.22 -27.93 36.89
N ILE A 997 -18.97 -28.10 36.49
CA ILE A 997 -18.62 -28.78 35.24
C ILE A 997 -19.15 -30.22 35.24
N ASP A 998 -18.98 -30.95 36.34
CA ASP A 998 -19.45 -32.33 36.46
C ASP A 998 -20.98 -32.42 36.40
N ARG A 999 -21.70 -31.44 36.97
CA ARG A 999 -23.17 -31.34 36.87
C ARG A 999 -23.63 -31.07 35.44
N GLU A 1000 -23.01 -30.11 34.74
CA GLU A 1000 -23.37 -29.77 33.36
C GLU A 1000 -23.03 -30.91 32.38
N VAL A 1001 -21.94 -31.65 32.63
CA VAL A 1001 -21.56 -32.85 31.88
C VAL A 1001 -22.56 -33.98 32.11
N ALA A 1002 -23.01 -34.20 33.36
CA ALA A 1002 -24.02 -35.21 33.66
C ALA A 1002 -25.34 -34.91 32.94
N HIS A 1003 -25.75 -33.65 32.90
CA HIS A 1003 -26.95 -33.22 32.16
C HIS A 1003 -26.81 -33.43 30.65
N LEU A 1004 -25.64 -33.13 30.08
CA LEU A 1004 -25.35 -33.41 28.68
C LEU A 1004 -25.44 -34.90 28.34
N LEU A 1005 -24.93 -35.76 29.23
CA LEU A 1005 -24.99 -37.21 29.04
C LEU A 1005 -26.42 -37.74 29.10
N GLN A 1006 -27.27 -37.17 29.96
CA GLN A 1006 -28.69 -37.52 30.01
C GLN A 1006 -29.41 -37.13 28.71
N LEU A 1007 -29.24 -35.90 28.22
CA LEU A 1007 -29.86 -35.45 26.97
C LEU A 1007 -29.41 -36.29 25.76
N LYS A 1008 -28.17 -36.77 25.76
CA LYS A 1008 -27.68 -37.70 24.73
C LYS A 1008 -28.33 -39.08 24.82
N ALA A 1009 -28.53 -39.60 26.03
CA ALA A 1009 -29.25 -40.86 26.23
C ALA A 1009 -30.72 -40.74 25.78
N ASP A 1010 -31.37 -39.62 26.10
CA ASP A 1010 -32.75 -39.35 25.69
C ASP A 1010 -32.86 -39.21 24.15
N LEU A 1011 -31.87 -38.59 23.50
CA LEU A 1011 -31.77 -38.51 22.04
C LEU A 1011 -31.56 -39.88 21.39
N GLU A 1012 -30.66 -40.71 21.95
CA GLU A 1012 -30.43 -42.09 21.47
C GLU A 1012 -31.72 -42.94 21.59
N GLN A 1013 -32.47 -42.76 22.67
CA GLN A 1013 -33.74 -43.44 22.89
C GLN A 1013 -34.82 -42.94 21.90
N ALA A 1014 -34.90 -41.63 21.65
CA ALA A 1014 -35.81 -41.04 20.67
C ALA A 1014 -35.50 -41.47 19.22
N GLN A 1015 -34.23 -41.76 18.92
CA GLN A 1015 -33.77 -42.29 17.63
C GLN A 1015 -34.00 -43.81 17.46
N GLY A 1016 -34.62 -44.47 18.45
CA GLY A 1016 -34.98 -45.88 18.37
C GLY A 1016 -33.82 -46.85 18.61
N ILE A 1017 -32.72 -46.40 19.22
CA ILE A 1017 -31.58 -47.26 19.56
C ILE A 1017 -31.82 -47.86 20.96
N THR A 1018 -32.40 -49.07 21.03
CA THR A 1018 -32.60 -49.77 22.31
C THR A 1018 -31.35 -50.56 22.72
N LYS A 1019 -30.85 -50.31 23.94
CA LYS A 1019 -29.89 -51.18 24.63
C LYS A 1019 -30.61 -52.09 25.63
N GLY A 1020 -30.24 -53.37 25.61
CA GLY A 1020 -30.68 -54.38 26.57
C GLY A 1020 -30.29 -54.05 28.02
N ALA A 1021 -31.08 -54.59 28.94
CA ALA A 1021 -31.20 -54.26 30.36
C ALA A 1021 -29.92 -54.44 31.22
N ALA A 1022 -29.82 -53.60 32.26
CA ALA A 1022 -29.00 -53.78 33.48
C ALA A 1022 -29.66 -54.78 34.47
N PRO A 1023 -29.14 -55.16 35.66
CA PRO A 1023 -27.99 -54.68 36.49
C PRO A 1023 -27.20 -55.89 37.15
N PRO A 1024 -26.44 -55.84 38.30
CA PRO A 1024 -26.25 -54.79 39.29
C PRO A 1024 -24.83 -54.54 39.86
N ALA A 1025 -24.83 -53.52 40.73
CA ALA A 1025 -23.74 -52.87 41.46
C ALA A 1025 -22.88 -53.76 42.38
N SER A 1026 -21.61 -53.37 42.54
CA SER A 1026 -20.87 -53.51 43.80
C SER A 1026 -19.56 -52.68 43.82
N GLY A 1027 -19.32 -51.95 44.92
CA GLY A 1027 -17.97 -51.93 45.50
C GLY A 1027 -17.21 -50.59 45.61
N LYS A 1028 -17.40 -49.91 46.74
CA LYS A 1028 -16.53 -48.88 47.36
C LYS A 1028 -15.01 -49.15 47.33
N LYS A 1029 -14.25 -48.05 47.42
CA LYS A 1029 -12.95 -47.78 48.11
C LYS A 1029 -11.93 -47.18 47.11
N GLY A 1030 -11.19 -46.10 47.35
CA GLY A 1030 -10.96 -45.29 48.53
C GLY A 1030 -9.52 -44.76 48.51
N LYS A 1031 -9.33 -43.56 49.07
CA LYS A 1031 -8.10 -43.02 49.71
C LYS A 1031 -6.97 -42.36 48.87
N LYS A 1032 -6.84 -41.06 49.19
CA LYS A 1032 -5.69 -40.34 49.78
C LYS A 1032 -4.43 -40.04 48.94
N LYS A 1033 -4.20 -38.71 48.84
CA LYS A 1033 -2.96 -37.95 49.15
C LYS A 1033 -1.63 -38.53 48.65
N LYS A 1034 -0.97 -37.80 47.76
CA LYS A 1034 0.10 -36.88 48.14
C LYS A 1034 0.19 -35.74 47.14
#